data_AF-A0A7L1Z4Q7-F1
#
_entry.id   AF-A0A7L1Z4Q7-F1
#
_cell.length_a   1.000
_cell.length_b   1.000
_cell.length_c   1.000
_cell.angle_alpha   90.00
_cell.angle_beta   90.00
_cell.angle_gamma   90.00
#
_symmetry.space_group_name_H-M   'P 1'
#
loop_
_entity.id
_entity.type
_entity.pdbx_description
1 polymer ?
#
loop_
_entity_poly.entity_id
_entity_poly.type
_entity_poly.pdbx_seq_one_letter_code
_entity_poly.pdbx_strand_id
1 'polypeptide(L)'
;LLVGAPRDAEPVNGTRTGAVYACPLSTSTRDCQRLDIELKDHPPKPHKPPTQDNAVTYGTFLAGRGARGAPLGRPMPWGVLSSARCARQACAHRYTKVLWSGSEDQRRMVGRCYVRGNDLRLDLGDEWQTYHHEMCNANTDTDETGMCQMGTSAGFTANIIYFGAPGAYNWQGTDYMLQRDMWDLHDFSYPNKRNGNTYIGYTAEVGTKVLQQDAVTMVTGAPRYQHTGAVYLLSHSPQQSLRRNLLLPGPQVGSYFGSAIALADLNSDGGWGSYLGHPAAHMGHPAAHVGRDVPAPRLGGLTWGILKLPRVGVSPGAPCSSHVGRGPSAPGVGGLTCGILKPPGVGDIAVGAPFEGYGKVYIYHSSAEGLQDKPRQVISGSDLGPTKIKTFGYSLSGGIDMDANSYPDLLVGSLNERIILLRARPVINILDKVFTVTPSKVDPAQCTPQSCITVTLCFSYNQSAGDPNYKERITLEYTLEADKDRHPPRVRFAGSQSATYTGHFTMPDTRCQTQELLLLDNIRDKLHPIVLSMNYSLLEKPRRFQLGPHSLDSFPVLNQDQSHENETKIEFQKECGSDNKCYSNLQLQSSFVTDQNQPLPRLNGTQVLQYSRDVRKLYLSINITNIPTTPSNGEDAHEALLNITVPPSLLPSSVRPSGACTFGETVLCELGNPFKRNQRAELIITFEAIGIMLDTREVLVWLDLSTQSTQEDLQPVLAKLLVDYSIQSSLSIASSHVQSYFSGVVVGESAMQKEQDVGSPLTFDFQVTTKGESLGTLGTILLGFEWPYEIPNGKWLLYPTEILVNGNETCQPPGGIINPLNLTLLEDQAPSRHRRELEPPEPAEPPITLATAKKARSEVLLSCSKGTARCVWFECPLLDSQHPNTFTLRARVWNSTFIEEFRDFDRVKVTGTATLFLRSHVPTITMRNHTVRFSVDVDSELQEEQPAEIALWLVLVAVAAGLLLLGIIILLLWK
;
A
#
# COMPACT_ATOMS: atom_id res chain seq x y z
N LEU A 1 -43.95 -30.66 20.44
CA LEU A 1 -43.33 -29.40 20.92
C LEU A 1 -44.14 -28.86 22.09
N LEU A 2 -43.51 -28.31 23.13
CA LEU A 2 -44.19 -27.66 24.25
C LEU A 2 -43.89 -26.17 24.24
N VAL A 3 -44.93 -25.36 24.46
CA VAL A 3 -44.89 -23.91 24.24
C VAL A 3 -45.53 -23.18 25.40
N GLY A 4 -44.82 -22.20 25.97
CA GLY A 4 -45.32 -21.39 27.07
C GLY A 4 -45.97 -20.13 26.55
N ALA A 5 -47.22 -19.88 26.92
CA ALA A 5 -47.98 -18.70 26.56
C ALA A 5 -48.36 -17.93 27.85
N PRO A 6 -47.43 -17.19 28.46
CA PRO A 6 -47.56 -16.66 29.82
C PRO A 6 -48.62 -15.58 30.03
N ARG A 7 -49.21 -15.06 28.94
CA ARG A 7 -50.23 -14.01 28.92
C ARG A 7 -51.53 -14.44 28.26
N ASP A 8 -51.64 -15.72 27.90
CA ASP A 8 -52.83 -16.25 27.26
C ASP A 8 -54.04 -16.15 28.20
N ALA A 9 -55.21 -15.89 27.61
CA ALA A 9 -56.46 -15.77 28.35
C ALA A 9 -57.05 -17.17 28.61
N GLU A 10 -57.65 -17.35 29.78
CA GLU A 10 -58.47 -18.53 30.05
C GLU A 10 -59.76 -18.46 29.23
N PRO A 11 -60.19 -19.57 28.58
CA PRO A 11 -61.38 -19.57 27.73
C PRO A 11 -62.69 -19.23 28.46
N VAL A 12 -62.77 -19.50 29.76
CA VAL A 12 -64.01 -19.39 30.55
C VAL A 12 -64.22 -17.98 31.08
N ASN A 13 -63.21 -17.40 31.74
CA ASN A 13 -63.32 -16.12 32.45
C ASN A 13 -62.66 -14.94 31.72
N GLY A 14 -61.92 -15.19 30.63
CA GLY A 14 -61.16 -14.15 29.92
C GLY A 14 -59.99 -13.55 30.72
N THR A 15 -59.74 -14.05 31.93
CA THR A 15 -58.63 -13.67 32.79
C THR A 15 -57.32 -14.20 32.20
N ARG A 16 -56.28 -13.38 32.19
CA ARG A 16 -54.96 -13.78 31.67
C ARG A 16 -54.21 -14.61 32.69
N THR A 17 -54.49 -15.90 32.75
CA THR A 17 -53.84 -16.85 33.65
C THR A 17 -52.54 -17.44 33.09
N GLY A 18 -52.32 -17.30 31.78
CA GLY A 18 -51.28 -18.02 31.06
C GLY A 18 -51.67 -19.46 30.73
N ALA A 19 -50.93 -20.07 29.80
CA ALA A 19 -51.21 -21.40 29.28
C ALA A 19 -49.94 -22.13 28.81
N VAL A 20 -50.07 -23.44 28.66
CA VAL A 20 -49.07 -24.29 28.01
C VAL A 20 -49.75 -24.97 26.82
N TYR A 21 -49.09 -24.93 25.67
CA TYR A 21 -49.55 -25.60 24.45
C TYR A 21 -48.67 -26.79 24.12
N ALA A 22 -49.29 -27.90 23.75
CA ALA A 22 -48.66 -29.05 23.12
C ALA A 22 -48.95 -29.02 21.62
N CYS A 23 -47.92 -28.72 20.83
CA CYS A 23 -48.01 -28.68 19.38
C CYS A 23 -47.44 -29.98 18.79
N PRO A 24 -48.21 -30.75 18.00
CA PRO A 24 -47.66 -31.89 17.27
C PRO A 24 -46.73 -31.39 16.16
N LEU A 25 -45.86 -32.28 15.65
CA LEU A 25 -45.04 -31.99 14.47
C LEU A 25 -45.89 -32.15 13.21
N SER A 26 -46.68 -31.13 12.89
CA SER A 26 -47.53 -31.14 11.70
C SER A 26 -47.39 -29.85 10.89
N THR A 27 -47.97 -29.88 9.70
CA THR A 27 -48.01 -28.78 8.74
C THR A 27 -49.12 -27.78 9.04
N SER A 28 -50.03 -28.13 9.95
CA SER A 28 -51.12 -27.26 10.39
C SER A 28 -50.59 -26.18 11.31
N THR A 29 -50.97 -24.93 11.08
CA THR A 29 -50.57 -23.80 11.92
C THR A 29 -51.50 -23.59 13.12
N ARG A 30 -52.47 -24.48 13.36
CA ARG A 30 -53.55 -24.31 14.37
C ARG A 30 -53.86 -25.56 15.18
N ASP A 31 -52.98 -26.56 15.16
CA ASP A 31 -53.18 -27.85 15.82
C ASP A 31 -52.51 -27.96 17.20
N CYS A 32 -51.91 -26.87 17.68
CA CYS A 32 -51.46 -26.75 19.05
C CYS A 32 -52.64 -26.85 20.03
N GLN A 33 -52.59 -27.82 20.93
CA GLN A 33 -53.63 -28.03 21.94
C GLN A 33 -53.20 -27.43 23.28
N ARG A 34 -54.09 -26.67 23.92
CA ARG A 34 -53.88 -26.16 25.27
C ARG A 34 -53.92 -27.31 26.27
N LEU A 35 -52.92 -27.43 27.13
CA LEU A 35 -52.88 -28.41 28.21
C LEU A 35 -53.83 -28.00 29.34
N ASP A 36 -54.58 -28.98 29.84
CA ASP A 36 -55.42 -28.81 31.01
C ASP A 36 -54.58 -28.93 32.29
N ILE A 37 -54.30 -27.77 32.88
CA ILE A 37 -53.62 -27.67 34.17
C ILE A 37 -54.69 -27.19 35.15
N GLU A 38 -55.39 -28.14 35.79
CA GLU A 38 -56.40 -27.84 36.81
C GLU A 38 -55.83 -26.88 37.87
N LEU A 39 -56.27 -25.62 37.83
CA LEU A 39 -56.16 -24.68 38.93
C LEU A 39 -57.27 -25.04 39.93
N LYS A 40 -57.08 -26.08 40.73
CA LYS A 40 -58.02 -26.38 41.81
C LYS A 40 -57.97 -25.27 42.85
N ASP A 41 -58.80 -24.25 42.68
CA ASP A 41 -59.36 -23.51 43.80
C ASP A 41 -60.07 -24.53 44.70
N HIS A 42 -59.76 -24.49 45.99
CA HIS A 42 -60.27 -25.49 46.93
C HIS A 42 -61.82 -25.56 46.87
N PRO A 43 -62.42 -26.76 47.02
CA PRO A 43 -63.87 -26.83 47.17
C PRO A 43 -64.29 -26.01 48.39
N PRO A 44 -65.40 -25.24 48.29
CA PRO A 44 -65.85 -24.38 49.38
C PRO A 44 -66.11 -25.24 50.62
N LYS A 45 -65.44 -24.91 51.73
CA LYS A 45 -65.80 -25.48 53.04
C LYS A 45 -67.26 -25.07 53.34
N PRO A 46 -68.13 -25.97 53.87
CA PRO A 46 -69.59 -25.75 53.92
C PRO A 46 -70.10 -24.56 54.78
N HIS A 47 -69.22 -23.78 55.43
CA HIS A 47 -69.63 -22.75 56.39
C HIS A 47 -68.88 -21.40 56.26
N LYS A 48 -68.34 -21.07 55.08
CA LYS A 48 -67.91 -19.69 54.78
C LYS A 48 -68.53 -19.23 53.45
N PRO A 49 -69.01 -17.97 53.35
CA PRO A 49 -69.52 -17.44 52.09
C PRO A 49 -68.44 -17.55 51.01
N PRO A 50 -68.81 -17.61 49.71
CA PRO A 50 -67.88 -17.85 48.61
C PRO A 50 -66.87 -16.70 48.57
N THR A 51 -65.74 -16.94 49.19
CA THR A 51 -64.61 -16.05 49.18
C THR A 51 -63.98 -16.19 47.82
N GLN A 52 -64.15 -15.16 47.00
CA GLN A 52 -63.59 -15.02 45.67
C GLN A 52 -62.05 -15.06 45.79
N ASP A 53 -61.47 -16.25 45.72
CA ASP A 53 -60.02 -16.48 45.62
C ASP A 53 -59.59 -15.95 44.24
N ASN A 54 -59.45 -14.63 44.12
CA ASN A 54 -58.94 -13.98 42.91
C ASN A 54 -57.44 -14.24 42.80
N ALA A 55 -57.06 -15.48 42.49
CA ALA A 55 -55.70 -15.87 42.16
C ALA A 55 -55.35 -15.28 40.79
N VAL A 56 -54.57 -14.21 40.79
CA VAL A 56 -54.09 -13.61 39.54
C VAL A 56 -52.79 -14.31 39.15
N THR A 57 -52.87 -15.16 38.13
CA THR A 57 -51.73 -15.94 37.63
C THR A 57 -51.07 -15.18 36.48
N TYR A 58 -49.82 -14.76 36.63
CA TYR A 58 -49.03 -14.23 35.51
C TYR A 58 -47.69 -14.94 35.40
N GLY A 59 -47.30 -15.28 34.17
CA GLY A 59 -46.03 -15.96 33.90
C GLY A 59 -46.20 -17.47 33.83
N THR A 60 -45.59 -18.08 32.82
CA THR A 60 -45.53 -19.53 32.65
C THR A 60 -44.12 -19.85 32.16
N PHE A 61 -43.32 -20.45 33.02
CA PHE A 61 -42.02 -21.03 32.63
C PHE A 61 -42.24 -22.52 32.35
N LEU A 62 -41.59 -23.06 31.32
CA LEU A 62 -41.68 -24.46 30.94
C LEU A 62 -40.31 -25.11 30.97
N ALA A 63 -40.20 -26.21 31.70
CA ALA A 63 -39.07 -27.13 31.62
C ALA A 63 -39.52 -28.46 31.02
N GLY A 64 -38.85 -28.86 29.94
CA GLY A 64 -39.00 -30.17 29.30
C GLY A 64 -37.64 -30.65 28.78
N ARG A 65 -37.06 -31.67 29.42
CA ARG A 65 -35.87 -32.40 28.95
C ARG A 65 -36.24 -33.88 28.75
N GLY A 66 -35.97 -34.43 27.57
CA GLY A 66 -35.96 -35.89 27.41
C GLY A 66 -34.84 -36.49 28.26
N ALA A 67 -35.14 -37.52 29.04
CA ALA A 67 -34.15 -38.23 29.85
C ALA A 67 -33.02 -38.76 28.95
N ARG A 68 -31.79 -38.29 29.14
CA ARG A 68 -30.58 -38.84 28.53
C ARG A 68 -29.84 -39.64 29.59
N GLY A 69 -29.70 -40.94 29.37
CA GLY A 69 -28.94 -41.81 30.27
C GLY A 69 -29.17 -43.31 30.06
N ALA A 70 -29.19 -43.81 28.83
CA ALA A 70 -28.92 -45.23 28.57
C ALA A 70 -28.41 -45.41 27.13
N PRO A 71 -27.25 -46.04 26.91
CA PRO A 71 -26.88 -46.52 25.59
C PRO A 71 -27.85 -47.63 25.19
N LEU A 72 -28.66 -47.40 24.17
CA LEU A 72 -29.40 -48.43 23.45
C LEU A 72 -28.38 -49.37 22.79
N GLY A 73 -28.01 -50.47 23.47
CA GLY A 73 -27.07 -51.43 22.86
C GLY A 73 -26.46 -52.52 23.75
N ARG A 74 -26.89 -52.73 25.00
CA ARG A 74 -26.47 -53.92 25.78
C ARG A 74 -27.63 -54.55 26.56
N PRO A 75 -27.84 -55.87 26.47
CA PRO A 75 -28.78 -56.56 27.36
C PRO A 75 -28.14 -56.62 28.76
N MET A 76 -28.71 -55.90 29.72
CA MET A 76 -28.36 -56.06 31.14
C MET A 76 -29.15 -57.24 31.74
N PRO A 77 -28.58 -57.97 32.70
CA PRO A 77 -29.25 -59.10 33.36
C PRO A 77 -30.42 -58.59 34.23
N TRP A 78 -31.41 -59.46 34.40
CA TRP A 78 -32.65 -59.26 35.16
C TRP A 78 -32.52 -58.43 36.45
N GLY A 79 -33.46 -57.50 36.66
CA GLY A 79 -33.89 -57.16 38.04
C GLY A 79 -34.01 -55.69 38.46
N VAL A 80 -33.95 -54.68 37.57
CA VAL A 80 -34.22 -53.28 37.98
C VAL A 80 -35.13 -52.59 36.95
N LEU A 81 -36.41 -52.41 37.29
CA LEU A 81 -37.35 -51.55 36.56
C LEU A 81 -36.95 -50.08 36.74
N SER A 82 -35.96 -49.62 35.98
CA SER A 82 -35.64 -48.20 35.82
C SER A 82 -36.19 -47.73 34.46
N SER A 83 -37.50 -47.49 34.41
CA SER A 83 -38.08 -46.70 33.32
C SER A 83 -37.59 -45.27 33.49
N ALA A 84 -36.80 -44.75 32.55
CA ALA A 84 -36.43 -43.34 32.51
C ALA A 84 -37.71 -42.47 32.48
N ARG A 85 -38.07 -41.88 33.62
CA ARG A 85 -39.29 -41.06 33.77
C ARG A 85 -39.01 -39.66 33.23
N CYS A 86 -39.61 -39.32 32.09
CA CYS A 86 -39.59 -37.97 31.55
C CYS A 86 -40.78 -37.18 32.12
N ALA A 87 -40.54 -36.40 33.18
CA ALA A 87 -41.51 -35.45 33.71
C ALA A 87 -41.51 -34.15 32.89
N ARG A 88 -42.59 -33.39 32.90
CA ARG A 88 -42.70 -32.06 32.28
C ARG A 88 -43.20 -31.07 33.33
N GLN A 89 -42.64 -29.87 33.36
CA GLN A 89 -42.91 -28.92 34.42
C GLN A 89 -43.31 -27.55 33.87
N ALA A 90 -44.33 -26.96 34.48
CA ALA A 90 -44.83 -25.62 34.18
C ALA A 90 -44.93 -24.79 35.46
N CYS A 91 -44.44 -23.56 35.46
CA CYS A 91 -44.39 -22.72 36.64
C CYS A 91 -45.02 -21.34 36.42
N ALA A 92 -45.91 -20.94 37.34
CA ALA A 92 -46.47 -19.62 37.45
C ALA A 92 -45.76 -18.79 38.53
N HIS A 93 -44.66 -18.16 38.17
CA HIS A 93 -43.79 -17.44 39.10
C HIS A 93 -44.39 -16.15 39.68
N ARG A 94 -45.47 -15.58 39.10
CA ARG A 94 -46.21 -14.46 39.69
C ARG A 94 -47.56 -14.87 40.28
N TYR A 95 -47.76 -16.15 40.56
CA TYR A 95 -48.93 -16.61 41.28
C TYR A 95 -49.05 -15.89 42.63
N THR A 96 -50.19 -15.22 42.85
CA THR A 96 -50.49 -14.48 44.07
C THR A 96 -51.48 -15.21 44.95
N LYS A 97 -51.18 -15.30 46.25
CA LYS A 97 -52.15 -15.68 47.28
C LYS A 97 -52.59 -14.43 48.05
N VAL A 98 -53.90 -14.28 48.24
CA VAL A 98 -54.47 -13.19 49.04
C VAL A 98 -54.65 -13.70 50.46
N LEU A 99 -54.16 -12.94 51.44
CA LEU A 99 -54.39 -13.23 52.85
C LEU A 99 -55.29 -12.16 53.45
N TRP A 100 -56.37 -12.61 54.09
CA TRP A 100 -57.20 -11.74 54.90
C TRP A 100 -56.72 -11.75 56.33
N SER A 101 -55.98 -10.70 56.71
CA SER A 101 -55.64 -10.38 58.09
C SER A 101 -56.04 -8.93 58.34
N GLY A 102 -57.14 -8.70 59.05
CA GLY A 102 -57.68 -7.36 59.31
C GLY A 102 -58.45 -6.73 58.14
N SER A 103 -58.33 -5.41 57.96
CA SER A 103 -59.04 -4.58 56.97
C SER A 103 -58.26 -4.33 55.66
N GLU A 104 -57.08 -4.90 55.49
CA GLU A 104 -56.24 -4.72 54.30
C GLU A 104 -56.04 -6.02 53.53
N ASP A 105 -56.16 -5.94 52.20
CA ASP A 105 -55.89 -7.05 51.27
C ASP A 105 -54.38 -7.17 51.04
N GLN A 106 -53.70 -8.05 51.79
CA GLN A 106 -52.28 -8.32 51.61
C GLN A 106 -52.07 -9.40 50.53
N ARG A 107 -51.41 -9.04 49.42
CA ARG A 107 -51.14 -9.94 48.29
C ARG A 107 -49.72 -10.46 48.32
N ARG A 108 -49.55 -11.79 48.27
CA ARG A 108 -48.25 -12.48 48.39
C ARG A 108 -47.90 -13.21 47.10
N MET A 109 -46.83 -12.77 46.43
CA MET A 109 -46.34 -13.35 45.18
C MET A 109 -45.40 -14.53 45.46
N VAL A 110 -45.97 -15.68 45.86
CA VAL A 110 -45.18 -16.86 46.21
C VAL A 110 -44.69 -17.64 44.99
N GLY A 111 -45.45 -17.66 43.90
CA GLY A 111 -45.18 -18.53 42.75
C GLY A 111 -45.65 -19.97 42.98
N ARG A 112 -45.95 -20.70 41.90
CA ARG A 112 -46.42 -22.11 41.97
C ARG A 112 -46.01 -22.90 40.74
N CYS A 113 -45.66 -24.17 40.90
CA CYS A 113 -45.27 -25.05 39.80
C CYS A 113 -46.11 -26.32 39.76
N TYR A 114 -46.26 -26.89 38.57
CA TYR A 114 -47.00 -28.10 38.26
C TYR A 114 -46.10 -29.05 37.48
N VAL A 115 -46.10 -30.32 37.87
CA VAL A 115 -45.37 -31.39 37.18
C VAL A 115 -46.40 -32.35 36.54
N ARG A 116 -46.07 -32.86 35.36
CA ARG A 116 -46.89 -33.78 34.56
C ARG A 116 -46.05 -34.95 34.05
N GLY A 117 -46.71 -36.08 33.85
CA GLY A 117 -46.10 -37.30 33.34
C GLY A 117 -45.79 -37.24 31.84
N ASN A 118 -45.45 -38.41 31.31
CA ASN A 118 -45.00 -38.53 29.93
C ASN A 118 -46.09 -38.29 28.89
N ASP A 119 -47.29 -38.69 29.26
CA ASP A 119 -48.55 -38.56 28.54
C ASP A 119 -49.21 -37.19 28.71
N LEU A 120 -48.53 -36.25 29.39
CA LEU A 120 -49.00 -34.89 29.69
C LEU A 120 -50.22 -34.85 30.63
N ARG A 121 -50.61 -35.99 31.22
CA ARG A 121 -51.74 -36.07 32.15
C ARG A 121 -51.26 -36.02 33.59
N LEU A 122 -52.20 -35.73 34.49
CA LEU A 122 -51.98 -35.80 35.93
C LEU A 122 -52.14 -37.25 36.37
N ASP A 123 -51.07 -37.84 36.91
CA ASP A 123 -51.11 -39.13 37.59
C ASP A 123 -51.03 -38.91 39.11
N LEU A 124 -52.11 -39.25 39.82
CA LEU A 124 -52.19 -39.13 41.27
C LEU A 124 -51.33 -40.16 42.01
N GLY A 125 -50.89 -41.24 41.32
CA GLY A 125 -49.95 -42.23 41.85
C GLY A 125 -48.48 -41.80 41.73
N ASP A 126 -48.18 -40.73 40.99
CA ASP A 126 -46.83 -40.20 40.86
C ASP A 126 -46.57 -39.15 41.95
N GLU A 127 -45.73 -39.51 42.92
CA GLU A 127 -45.31 -38.62 44.00
C GLU A 127 -44.68 -37.32 43.47
N TRP A 128 -44.00 -37.33 42.33
CA TRP A 128 -43.45 -36.10 41.74
C TRP A 128 -44.53 -35.13 41.25
N GLN A 129 -45.75 -35.59 41.01
CA GLN A 129 -46.87 -34.76 40.57
C GLN A 129 -47.77 -34.33 41.72
N THR A 130 -47.81 -35.13 42.79
CA THR A 130 -48.66 -34.91 43.96
C THR A 130 -47.94 -34.31 45.18
N TYR A 131 -46.61 -34.33 45.21
CA TYR A 131 -45.83 -33.69 46.27
C TYR A 131 -46.12 -32.18 46.32
N HIS A 132 -46.30 -31.66 47.53
CA HIS A 132 -46.46 -30.22 47.76
C HIS A 132 -45.10 -29.54 47.65
N HIS A 133 -44.77 -29.07 46.45
CA HIS A 133 -43.52 -28.35 46.14
C HIS A 133 -43.52 -26.93 46.76
N GLU A 134 -43.94 -26.78 48.02
CA GLU A 134 -44.24 -25.50 48.65
C GLU A 134 -43.11 -25.09 49.62
N MET A 135 -41.96 -24.69 49.07
CA MET A 135 -40.90 -24.02 49.84
C MET A 135 -41.33 -22.63 50.33
N CYS A 136 -42.21 -21.97 49.58
CA CYS A 136 -42.58 -20.58 49.81
C CYS A 136 -43.89 -20.46 50.60
N ASN A 137 -43.82 -19.81 51.76
CA ASN A 137 -44.95 -19.66 52.66
C ASN A 137 -45.60 -18.28 52.51
N ALA A 138 -46.83 -18.26 52.00
CA ALA A 138 -47.59 -17.02 51.83
C ALA A 138 -47.91 -16.32 53.16
N ASN A 139 -47.99 -17.03 54.29
CA ASN A 139 -48.27 -16.43 55.59
C ASN A 139 -47.13 -15.53 56.09
N THR A 140 -45.96 -15.59 55.44
CA THR A 140 -44.75 -14.85 55.83
C THR A 140 -44.59 -13.56 55.04
N ASP A 141 -43.72 -12.66 55.50
CA ASP A 141 -43.50 -11.36 54.86
C ASP A 141 -42.39 -11.37 53.79
N THR A 142 -42.05 -10.19 53.26
CA THR A 142 -40.95 -9.96 52.32
C THR A 142 -39.60 -10.43 52.85
N ASP A 143 -39.38 -10.32 54.17
CA ASP A 143 -38.13 -10.70 54.83
C ASP A 143 -37.91 -12.23 54.89
N GLU A 144 -38.98 -13.00 54.67
CA GLU A 144 -38.97 -14.46 54.64
C GLU A 144 -39.27 -14.99 53.24
N THR A 145 -40.43 -15.60 52.98
CA THR A 145 -40.72 -16.27 51.69
C THR A 145 -42.04 -15.84 51.06
N GLY A 146 -42.72 -14.83 51.61
CA GLY A 146 -44.01 -14.35 51.14
C GLY A 146 -43.98 -13.76 49.72
N MET A 147 -42.81 -13.35 49.24
CA MET A 147 -42.58 -12.80 47.90
C MET A 147 -41.60 -13.63 47.05
N CYS A 148 -41.49 -14.93 47.33
CA CYS A 148 -40.54 -15.88 46.73
C CYS A 148 -40.39 -15.81 45.21
N GLN A 149 -41.50 -15.71 44.47
CA GLN A 149 -41.58 -15.89 43.02
C GLN A 149 -40.96 -17.21 42.52
N MET A 150 -41.26 -18.31 43.22
CA MET A 150 -40.73 -19.64 42.89
C MET A 150 -41.16 -20.09 41.49
N GLY A 151 -40.19 -20.65 40.75
CA GLY A 151 -40.38 -21.07 39.36
C GLY A 151 -40.10 -19.97 38.35
N THR A 152 -39.37 -18.91 38.76
CA THR A 152 -38.80 -17.93 37.82
C THR A 152 -37.81 -18.61 36.88
N SER A 153 -37.02 -19.53 37.43
CA SER A 153 -36.29 -20.55 36.69
C SER A 153 -36.61 -21.92 37.28
N ALA A 154 -36.57 -22.96 36.46
CA ALA A 154 -36.85 -24.31 36.91
C ALA A 154 -36.22 -25.34 35.95
N GLY A 155 -36.10 -26.57 36.41
CA GLY A 155 -35.69 -27.67 35.55
C GLY A 155 -35.61 -28.99 36.30
N PHE A 156 -35.18 -30.02 35.58
CA PHE A 156 -35.09 -31.36 36.13
C PHE A 156 -33.97 -32.16 35.46
N THR A 157 -33.53 -33.19 36.19
CA THR A 157 -32.63 -34.26 35.73
C THR A 157 -33.35 -35.61 35.93
N ALA A 158 -32.64 -36.74 35.81
CA ALA A 158 -33.25 -38.06 36.00
C ALA A 158 -33.80 -38.29 37.42
N ASN A 159 -33.24 -37.65 38.45
CA ASN A 159 -33.59 -37.83 39.85
C ASN A 159 -33.73 -36.54 40.66
N ILE A 160 -33.57 -35.37 40.03
CA ILE A 160 -33.61 -34.06 40.70
C ILE A 160 -34.62 -33.15 40.02
N ILE A 161 -35.41 -32.43 40.80
CA ILE A 161 -36.22 -31.28 40.36
C ILE A 161 -35.71 -30.04 41.10
N TYR A 162 -35.55 -28.93 40.40
CA TYR A 162 -35.04 -27.71 40.99
C TYR A 162 -35.81 -26.46 40.53
N PHE A 163 -35.81 -25.45 41.40
CA PHE A 163 -36.53 -24.20 41.25
C PHE A 163 -35.69 -23.03 41.72
N GLY A 164 -35.74 -21.92 41.00
CA GLY A 164 -35.22 -20.64 41.44
C GLY A 164 -36.35 -19.74 41.98
N ALA A 165 -36.07 -19.07 43.10
CA ALA A 165 -36.99 -18.19 43.82
C ALA A 165 -36.29 -16.87 44.20
N PRO A 166 -36.14 -15.92 43.26
CA PRO A 166 -35.34 -14.71 43.44
C PRO A 166 -35.92 -13.69 44.43
N GLY A 167 -37.20 -13.79 44.78
CA GLY A 167 -37.86 -12.85 45.69
C GLY A 167 -37.84 -13.27 47.16
N ALA A 168 -37.27 -14.42 47.49
CA ALA A 168 -37.12 -14.86 48.88
C ALA A 168 -36.11 -13.98 49.66
N TYR A 169 -36.30 -13.89 50.98
CA TYR A 169 -35.44 -13.23 51.96
C TYR A 169 -35.05 -11.80 51.58
N ASN A 170 -36.04 -10.91 51.50
CA ASN A 170 -35.89 -9.51 51.09
C ASN A 170 -35.13 -9.38 49.75
N TRP A 171 -35.59 -10.15 48.76
CA TRP A 171 -34.98 -10.27 47.43
C TRP A 171 -33.50 -10.71 47.41
N GLN A 172 -33.00 -11.35 48.46
CA GLN A 172 -31.75 -12.12 48.35
C GLN A 172 -31.92 -13.20 47.28
N GLY A 173 -33.05 -13.90 47.32
CA GLY A 173 -33.33 -15.07 46.52
C GLY A 173 -32.76 -16.35 47.12
N THR A 174 -33.29 -17.48 46.64
CA THR A 174 -32.87 -18.83 46.99
C THR A 174 -33.12 -19.80 45.83
N ASP A 175 -32.43 -20.93 45.87
CA ASP A 175 -32.67 -22.08 45.01
C ASP A 175 -33.19 -23.22 45.86
N TYR A 176 -34.20 -23.92 45.35
CA TYR A 176 -34.82 -25.07 45.98
C TYR A 176 -34.64 -26.30 45.10
N MET A 177 -34.04 -27.35 45.65
CA MET A 177 -33.70 -28.57 44.94
C MET A 177 -34.27 -29.78 45.69
N LEU A 178 -35.02 -30.62 44.99
CA LEU A 178 -35.53 -31.90 45.46
C LEU A 178 -34.75 -33.02 44.78
N GLN A 179 -34.10 -33.88 45.56
CA GLN A 179 -33.37 -35.03 45.06
C GLN A 179 -34.02 -36.31 45.61
N ARG A 180 -34.32 -37.25 44.72
CA ARG A 180 -34.83 -38.57 45.09
C ARG A 180 -33.69 -39.57 45.18
N ASP A 181 -33.59 -40.25 46.31
CA ASP A 181 -32.66 -41.36 46.54
C ASP A 181 -33.43 -42.62 46.95
N MET A 182 -33.49 -43.61 46.04
CA MET A 182 -34.33 -44.82 46.13
C MET A 182 -35.81 -44.56 46.46
N TRP A 183 -36.15 -44.39 47.73
CA TRP A 183 -37.49 -44.15 48.27
C TRP A 183 -37.63 -42.82 49.00
N ASP A 184 -36.53 -42.20 49.43
CA ASP A 184 -36.53 -40.97 50.20
C ASP A 184 -36.41 -39.74 49.29
N LEU A 185 -37.08 -38.66 49.70
CA LEU A 185 -37.01 -37.35 49.05
C LEU A 185 -36.24 -36.40 49.97
N HIS A 186 -35.14 -35.83 49.46
CA HIS A 186 -34.35 -34.85 50.18
C HIS A 186 -34.49 -33.48 49.53
N ASP A 187 -34.83 -32.49 50.35
CA ASP A 187 -34.93 -31.11 49.92
C ASP A 187 -33.71 -30.30 50.38
N PHE A 188 -33.25 -29.42 49.51
CA PHE A 188 -32.10 -28.56 49.74
C PHE A 188 -32.45 -27.15 49.35
N SER A 189 -32.18 -26.19 50.24
CA SER A 189 -32.36 -24.77 49.97
C SER A 189 -31.12 -23.95 50.27
N TYR A 190 -30.92 -22.85 49.53
CA TYR A 190 -29.87 -21.89 49.88
C TYR A 190 -30.34 -21.02 51.06
N PRO A 191 -29.59 -20.99 52.18
CA PRO A 191 -30.07 -20.38 53.42
C PRO A 191 -30.12 -18.85 53.34
N ASN A 192 -30.98 -18.25 54.17
CA ASN A 192 -31.01 -16.80 54.38
C ASN A 192 -29.68 -16.32 54.98
N LYS A 193 -28.94 -15.49 54.24
CA LYS A 193 -27.70 -14.85 54.68
C LYS A 193 -27.90 -13.39 55.07
N ARG A 194 -29.14 -12.89 55.04
CA ARG A 194 -29.53 -11.49 55.25
C ARG A 194 -28.89 -10.52 54.24
N ASN A 195 -28.63 -11.01 53.02
CA ASN A 195 -28.05 -10.23 51.92
C ASN A 195 -29.12 -9.92 50.87
N GLY A 196 -29.96 -8.93 51.14
CA GLY A 196 -31.09 -8.57 50.26
C GLY A 196 -30.67 -8.08 48.87
N ASN A 197 -31.64 -8.05 47.95
CA ASN A 197 -31.52 -7.49 46.59
C ASN A 197 -30.47 -8.13 45.66
N THR A 198 -30.17 -9.41 45.80
CA THR A 198 -29.19 -10.12 44.94
C THR A 198 -29.84 -10.96 43.82
N TYR A 199 -31.10 -11.38 44.00
CA TYR A 199 -31.91 -12.15 43.05
C TYR A 199 -31.31 -13.53 42.71
N ILE A 200 -30.76 -14.25 43.70
CA ILE A 200 -30.29 -15.63 43.55
C ILE A 200 -31.47 -16.52 43.10
N GLY A 201 -31.27 -17.38 42.11
CA GLY A 201 -32.33 -18.19 41.51
C GLY A 201 -33.07 -17.51 40.36
N TYR A 202 -32.54 -16.39 39.84
CA TYR A 202 -33.08 -15.78 38.62
C TYR A 202 -32.96 -16.74 37.43
N THR A 203 -31.82 -17.43 37.32
CA THR A 203 -31.61 -18.58 36.43
C THR A 203 -30.98 -19.73 37.21
N ALA A 204 -31.31 -20.96 36.84
CA ALA A 204 -30.87 -22.16 37.54
C ALA A 204 -30.61 -23.29 36.54
N GLU A 205 -29.46 -23.97 36.68
CA GLU A 205 -29.20 -25.24 36.00
C GLU A 205 -28.44 -26.20 36.93
N VAL A 206 -28.75 -27.50 36.83
CA VAL A 206 -28.06 -28.55 37.59
C VAL A 206 -27.23 -29.42 36.67
N GLY A 207 -25.99 -29.67 37.05
CA GLY A 207 -25.06 -30.56 36.34
C GLY A 207 -24.22 -31.41 37.28
N THR A 208 -23.91 -32.63 36.87
CA THR A 208 -22.87 -33.49 37.46
C THR A 208 -21.52 -33.17 36.83
N LYS A 209 -20.37 -33.50 37.45
CA LYS A 209 -19.01 -33.26 36.89
C LYS A 209 -18.62 -31.78 36.71
N VAL A 210 -19.36 -30.81 37.26
CA VAL A 210 -19.05 -29.38 37.12
C VAL A 210 -17.88 -28.95 38.02
N LEU A 211 -17.98 -29.22 39.34
CA LEU A 211 -16.92 -28.95 40.31
C LEU A 211 -16.13 -30.21 40.70
N GLN A 212 -16.82 -31.35 40.78
CA GLN A 212 -16.24 -32.65 41.14
C GLN A 212 -16.92 -33.74 40.32
N GLN A 213 -16.19 -34.82 40.03
CA GLN A 213 -16.57 -35.84 39.06
C GLN A 213 -17.90 -36.56 39.40
N ASP A 214 -18.17 -36.78 40.69
CA ASP A 214 -19.36 -37.51 41.15
C ASP A 214 -20.35 -36.64 41.94
N ALA A 215 -20.09 -35.33 42.08
CA ALA A 215 -20.96 -34.43 42.82
C ALA A 215 -21.90 -33.65 41.90
N VAL A 216 -23.16 -33.57 42.31
CA VAL A 216 -24.16 -32.68 41.72
C VAL A 216 -23.84 -31.24 42.13
N THR A 217 -23.77 -30.35 41.14
CA THR A 217 -23.58 -28.92 41.33
C THR A 217 -24.78 -28.16 40.77
N MET A 218 -25.35 -27.29 41.59
CA MET A 218 -26.38 -26.33 41.18
C MET A 218 -25.71 -25.02 40.80
N VAL A 219 -25.92 -24.56 39.57
CA VAL A 219 -25.39 -23.31 39.04
C VAL A 219 -26.54 -22.31 38.94
N THR A 220 -26.43 -21.21 39.68
CA THR A 220 -27.52 -20.23 39.83
C THR A 220 -27.04 -18.81 39.56
N GLY A 221 -27.88 -18.03 38.88
CA GLY A 221 -27.62 -16.64 38.51
C GLY A 221 -28.18 -15.68 39.56
N ALA A 222 -27.37 -14.67 39.89
CA ALA A 222 -27.71 -13.58 40.80
C ALA A 222 -27.42 -12.23 40.12
N PRO A 223 -28.24 -11.82 39.14
CA PRO A 223 -27.92 -10.71 38.23
C PRO A 223 -27.87 -9.34 38.91
N ARG A 224 -28.34 -9.21 40.15
CA ARG A 224 -28.25 -7.96 40.94
C ARG A 224 -27.18 -7.97 42.02
N TYR A 225 -26.43 -9.06 42.17
CA TYR A 225 -25.33 -9.11 43.14
C TYR A 225 -24.36 -7.94 42.93
N GLN A 226 -24.20 -7.09 43.94
CA GLN A 226 -23.36 -5.88 43.90
C GLN A 226 -23.61 -4.97 42.68
N HIS A 227 -24.82 -5.01 42.10
CA HIS A 227 -25.18 -4.32 40.86
C HIS A 227 -24.37 -4.71 39.61
N THR A 228 -23.36 -5.58 39.73
CA THR A 228 -22.61 -6.15 38.59
C THR A 228 -23.21 -7.46 38.10
N GLY A 229 -23.84 -8.22 39.00
CA GLY A 229 -24.32 -9.57 38.78
C GLY A 229 -23.28 -10.61 39.18
N ALA A 230 -23.70 -11.85 39.41
CA ALA A 230 -22.82 -12.97 39.73
C ALA A 230 -23.44 -14.32 39.37
N VAL A 231 -22.60 -15.36 39.29
CA VAL A 231 -23.04 -16.76 39.22
C VAL A 231 -22.49 -17.52 40.42
N TYR A 232 -23.36 -18.26 41.07
CA TYR A 232 -23.06 -19.07 42.23
C TYR A 232 -23.03 -20.54 41.82
N LEU A 233 -22.01 -21.26 42.26
CA LEU A 233 -21.96 -22.72 42.17
C LEU A 233 -22.16 -23.28 43.57
N LEU A 234 -23.28 -23.96 43.75
CA LEU A 234 -23.74 -24.51 45.02
C LEU A 234 -23.59 -26.04 45.00
N SER A 235 -23.16 -26.62 46.12
CA SER A 235 -23.23 -28.07 46.35
C SER A 235 -24.14 -28.39 47.52
N HIS A 236 -24.66 -29.62 47.54
CA HIS A 236 -25.37 -30.13 48.71
C HIS A 236 -24.43 -30.22 49.91
N SER A 237 -24.97 -29.95 51.10
CA SER A 237 -24.29 -30.16 52.39
C SER A 237 -25.00 -31.27 53.18
N PRO A 238 -24.33 -31.92 54.14
CA PRO A 238 -24.94 -32.94 55.00
C PRO A 238 -26.13 -32.41 55.82
N GLN A 239 -26.24 -31.09 56.01
CA GLN A 239 -27.31 -30.43 56.76
C GLN A 239 -28.53 -30.05 55.89
N GLN A 240 -28.78 -30.77 54.79
CA GLN A 240 -29.91 -30.49 53.87
C GLN A 240 -29.98 -29.03 53.40
N SER A 241 -28.81 -28.39 53.23
CA SER A 241 -28.70 -27.01 52.75
C SER A 241 -27.76 -26.91 51.56
N LEU A 242 -27.97 -25.91 50.69
CA LEU A 242 -27.07 -25.61 49.60
C LEU A 242 -25.94 -24.70 50.10
N ARG A 243 -24.69 -25.17 49.98
CA ARG A 243 -23.50 -24.41 50.34
C ARG A 243 -22.86 -23.81 49.09
N ARG A 244 -22.49 -22.53 49.17
CA ARG A 244 -21.73 -21.84 48.12
C ARG A 244 -20.28 -22.33 48.09
N ASN A 245 -19.88 -22.99 47.01
CA ASN A 245 -18.52 -23.44 46.77
C ASN A 245 -17.71 -22.40 45.99
N LEU A 246 -18.28 -21.88 44.90
CA LEU A 246 -17.65 -20.87 44.06
C LEU A 246 -18.62 -19.73 43.77
N LEU A 247 -18.08 -18.51 43.69
CA LEU A 247 -18.77 -17.30 43.28
C LEU A 247 -18.01 -16.68 42.12
N LEU A 248 -18.72 -16.39 41.05
CA LEU A 248 -18.20 -15.77 39.84
C LEU A 248 -18.81 -14.38 39.71
N PRO A 249 -18.12 -13.31 40.16
CA PRO A 249 -18.64 -11.95 40.06
C PRO A 249 -18.60 -11.44 38.62
N GLY A 250 -19.63 -10.70 38.22
CA GLY A 250 -19.70 -10.00 36.96
C GLY A 250 -18.71 -8.83 36.92
N PRO A 251 -18.06 -8.56 35.78
CA PRO A 251 -17.02 -7.55 35.68
C PRO A 251 -17.54 -6.11 35.61
N GLN A 252 -18.82 -5.90 35.28
CA GLN A 252 -19.36 -4.56 35.01
C GLN A 252 -20.71 -4.30 35.69
N VAL A 253 -20.86 -3.12 36.27
CA VAL A 253 -22.11 -2.62 36.88
C VAL A 253 -23.19 -2.43 35.81
N GLY A 254 -24.42 -2.82 36.13
CA GLY A 254 -25.57 -2.74 35.21
C GLY A 254 -25.59 -3.85 34.17
N SER A 255 -24.61 -4.77 34.21
CA SER A 255 -24.48 -5.78 33.17
C SER A 255 -25.46 -6.94 33.31
N TYR A 256 -26.10 -7.09 34.47
CA TYR A 256 -27.07 -8.17 34.70
C TYR A 256 -26.45 -9.57 34.52
N PHE A 257 -25.15 -9.71 34.81
CA PHE A 257 -24.39 -10.95 34.68
C PHE A 257 -25.02 -12.07 35.54
N GLY A 258 -25.45 -13.16 34.89
CA GLY A 258 -26.23 -14.22 35.53
C GLY A 258 -27.69 -14.26 35.09
N SER A 259 -28.05 -13.62 33.98
CA SER A 259 -29.43 -13.55 33.48
C SER A 259 -29.88 -14.67 32.55
N ALA A 260 -28.93 -15.41 31.98
CA ALA A 260 -29.12 -16.70 31.28
C ALA A 260 -27.93 -17.56 31.66
N ILE A 261 -28.07 -18.87 31.85
CA ILE A 261 -26.95 -19.80 32.12
C ILE A 261 -27.15 -21.04 31.25
N ALA A 262 -26.06 -21.63 30.75
CA ALA A 262 -26.11 -22.84 29.96
C ALA A 262 -24.91 -23.75 30.27
N LEU A 263 -25.13 -25.01 30.64
CA LEU A 263 -24.05 -25.97 30.88
C LEU A 263 -23.80 -26.84 29.64
N ALA A 264 -22.60 -26.74 29.06
CA ALA A 264 -22.20 -27.51 27.90
C ALA A 264 -20.75 -27.98 28.02
N ASP A 265 -20.46 -29.16 27.45
CA ASP A 265 -19.11 -29.69 27.29
C ASP A 265 -18.65 -29.31 25.89
N LEU A 266 -17.65 -28.43 25.78
CA LEU A 266 -17.20 -27.83 24.51
C LEU A 266 -15.93 -28.48 23.95
N ASN A 267 -15.20 -29.27 24.74
CA ASN A 267 -13.96 -29.93 24.30
C ASN A 267 -14.07 -31.46 24.28
N SER A 268 -15.22 -32.01 24.67
CA SER A 268 -15.55 -33.43 24.50
C SER A 268 -14.68 -34.36 25.35
N ASP A 269 -14.21 -33.88 26.49
CA ASP A 269 -13.34 -34.65 27.39
C ASP A 269 -14.12 -35.57 28.34
N GLY A 270 -15.46 -35.65 28.18
CA GLY A 270 -16.33 -36.54 28.96
C GLY A 270 -16.56 -36.05 30.40
N GLY A 271 -16.06 -34.86 30.74
CA GLY A 271 -16.38 -34.11 31.94
C GLY A 271 -17.28 -32.92 31.61
N TRP A 272 -18.41 -32.77 32.31
CA TRP A 272 -19.15 -31.49 32.30
C TRP A 272 -18.42 -30.36 33.05
N GLY A 273 -17.14 -30.58 33.39
CA GLY A 273 -16.29 -29.70 34.18
C GLY A 273 -15.46 -28.74 33.33
N SER A 274 -15.82 -28.63 32.07
CA SER A 274 -15.09 -27.88 31.06
C SER A 274 -16.12 -26.98 30.41
N TYR A 275 -16.04 -25.68 30.74
CA TYR A 275 -16.86 -24.56 30.26
C TYR A 275 -18.23 -24.36 30.93
N LEU A 276 -18.30 -23.34 31.78
CA LEU A 276 -19.57 -22.76 32.19
C LEU A 276 -20.05 -21.88 31.02
N GLY A 277 -21.09 -22.31 30.30
CA GLY A 277 -21.74 -21.45 29.32
C GLY A 277 -22.46 -20.32 30.04
N HIS A 278 -21.99 -19.10 29.75
CA HIS A 278 -22.52 -17.78 30.05
C HIS A 278 -23.79 -17.69 30.90
N PRO A 279 -23.68 -17.10 32.11
CA PRO A 279 -24.32 -15.82 32.45
C PRO A 279 -24.39 -14.86 31.26
N ALA A 280 -25.52 -14.75 30.56
CA ALA A 280 -25.74 -13.62 29.67
C ALA A 280 -25.62 -12.32 30.48
N ALA A 281 -24.81 -11.39 29.98
CA ALA A 281 -24.66 -10.04 30.50
C ALA A 281 -25.01 -9.04 29.40
N HIS A 282 -25.87 -8.10 29.72
CA HIS A 282 -26.07 -6.84 29.03
C HIS A 282 -24.79 -6.00 29.16
N MET A 283 -24.29 -5.35 28.11
CA MET A 283 -23.26 -4.30 28.25
C MET A 283 -23.86 -3.01 27.66
N GLY A 284 -24.68 -2.33 28.45
CA GLY A 284 -25.29 -1.05 28.08
C GLY A 284 -24.68 0.08 28.91
N HIS A 285 -24.08 1.08 28.26
CA HIS A 285 -23.80 2.35 28.91
C HIS A 285 -25.11 2.98 29.41
N PRO A 286 -25.22 3.43 30.68
CA PRO A 286 -26.19 4.44 31.02
C PRO A 286 -25.76 5.73 30.32
N ALA A 287 -26.67 6.36 29.58
CA ALA A 287 -26.49 7.72 29.11
C ALA A 287 -26.34 8.64 30.33
N ALA A 288 -25.09 8.96 30.69
CA ALA A 288 -24.80 10.06 31.59
C ALA A 288 -24.68 11.33 30.75
N HIS A 289 -25.75 12.13 30.71
CA HIS A 289 -25.56 13.57 30.53
C HIS A 289 -24.70 14.06 31.69
N VAL A 290 -23.51 14.62 31.40
CA VAL A 290 -22.86 15.79 32.03
C VAL A 290 -21.37 15.81 31.67
N GLY A 291 -20.94 16.86 30.94
CA GLY A 291 -19.69 17.59 31.18
C GLY A 291 -18.36 17.11 30.57
N ARG A 292 -17.92 17.83 29.52
CA ARG A 292 -16.53 18.17 29.09
C ARG A 292 -15.53 17.08 28.66
N ASP A 293 -15.22 17.15 27.36
CA ASP A 293 -13.89 17.13 26.72
C ASP A 293 -12.85 16.10 27.17
N VAL A 294 -13.08 14.84 26.79
CA VAL A 294 -12.01 13.87 26.46
C VAL A 294 -12.47 13.06 25.24
N PRO A 295 -11.66 12.90 24.17
CA PRO A 295 -12.04 12.07 23.03
C PRO A 295 -11.94 10.59 23.41
N ALA A 296 -13.04 10.01 23.90
CA ALA A 296 -13.18 8.57 24.08
C ALA A 296 -13.46 7.89 22.72
N PRO A 297 -12.89 6.70 22.43
CA PRO A 297 -13.12 6.01 21.17
C PRO A 297 -14.58 5.56 21.05
N ARG A 298 -15.22 5.95 19.95
CA ARG A 298 -16.58 5.56 19.56
C ARG A 298 -16.64 4.07 19.18
N LEU A 299 -16.82 3.14 20.13
CA LEU A 299 -17.02 1.71 19.86
C LEU A 299 -18.00 1.10 20.87
N GLY A 300 -19.30 1.12 20.55
CA GLY A 300 -20.35 0.39 21.27
C GLY A 300 -20.57 -0.99 20.65
N GLY A 301 -20.03 -2.05 21.26
CA GLY A 301 -20.22 -3.44 20.85
C GLY A 301 -20.85 -4.27 21.96
N LEU A 302 -21.68 -5.26 21.59
CA LEU A 302 -22.15 -6.28 22.52
C LEU A 302 -20.99 -7.27 22.78
N THR A 303 -20.63 -7.43 24.05
CA THR A 303 -19.59 -8.35 24.52
C THR A 303 -20.22 -9.45 25.37
N TRP A 304 -19.88 -10.70 25.06
CA TRP A 304 -20.23 -11.90 25.81
C TRP A 304 -18.92 -12.61 26.22
N GLY A 305 -18.87 -13.24 27.40
CA GLY A 305 -17.63 -13.77 27.98
C GLY A 305 -17.73 -15.24 28.44
N ILE A 306 -17.03 -16.16 27.77
CA ILE A 306 -16.97 -17.59 28.12
C ILE A 306 -16.03 -17.73 29.31
N LEU A 307 -16.47 -18.42 30.36
CA LEU A 307 -15.61 -18.72 31.50
C LEU A 307 -15.10 -20.16 31.44
N LYS A 308 -13.78 -20.33 31.24
CA LYS A 308 -13.08 -21.59 31.46
C LYS A 308 -12.91 -21.79 32.98
N LEU A 309 -13.52 -22.84 33.52
CA LEU A 309 -13.22 -23.30 34.89
C LEU A 309 -11.93 -24.13 34.86
N PRO A 310 -10.93 -23.86 35.71
CA PRO A 310 -9.73 -24.68 35.78
C PRO A 310 -10.04 -26.08 36.36
N ARG A 311 -9.29 -27.10 35.91
CA ARG A 311 -9.30 -28.43 36.54
C ARG A 311 -8.93 -28.30 38.03
N VAL A 312 -9.63 -29.04 38.88
CA VAL A 312 -9.41 -29.10 40.33
C VAL A 312 -7.94 -29.41 40.61
N GLY A 313 -7.24 -28.49 41.28
CA GLY A 313 -5.81 -28.60 41.61
C GLY A 313 -5.05 -27.26 41.65
N VAL A 314 -5.66 -26.16 41.20
CA VAL A 314 -5.03 -24.83 41.24
C VAL A 314 -5.52 -24.03 42.46
N SER A 315 -4.58 -23.43 43.18
CA SER A 315 -4.78 -22.65 44.40
C SER A 315 -5.77 -21.47 44.21
N PRO A 316 -6.48 -21.05 45.29
CA PRO A 316 -7.41 -19.94 45.26
C PRO A 316 -6.65 -18.63 45.01
N GLY A 317 -6.51 -18.24 43.74
CA GLY A 317 -5.75 -17.06 43.33
C GLY A 317 -5.34 -17.00 41.85
N ALA A 318 -5.49 -18.08 41.07
CA ALA A 318 -5.23 -18.03 39.64
C ALA A 318 -6.37 -17.32 38.87
N PRO A 319 -6.08 -16.36 37.98
CA PRO A 319 -7.09 -15.65 37.20
C PRO A 319 -7.81 -16.63 36.26
N CYS A 320 -9.14 -16.70 36.35
CA CYS A 320 -9.95 -17.42 35.37
C CYS A 320 -9.85 -16.68 34.02
N SER A 321 -9.39 -17.36 32.97
CA SER A 321 -9.34 -16.78 31.63
C SER A 321 -10.75 -16.65 31.07
N SER A 322 -11.20 -15.40 30.88
CA SER A 322 -12.42 -15.08 30.15
C SER A 322 -12.10 -14.92 28.66
N HIS A 323 -12.85 -15.59 27.79
CA HIS A 323 -12.79 -15.35 26.35
C HIS A 323 -13.95 -14.44 25.96
N VAL A 324 -13.65 -13.24 25.47
CA VAL A 324 -14.65 -12.22 25.13
C VAL A 324 -14.87 -12.20 23.62
N GLY A 325 -16.00 -12.75 23.18
CA GLY A 325 -16.43 -12.61 21.79
C GLY A 325 -17.10 -11.24 21.56
N ARG A 326 -16.80 -10.60 20.43
CA ARG A 326 -17.40 -9.31 20.01
C ARG A 326 -18.44 -9.54 18.90
N GLY A 327 -19.68 -9.11 19.12
CA GLY A 327 -20.73 -9.04 18.08
C GLY A 327 -20.89 -7.63 17.50
N PRO A 328 -21.47 -7.46 16.28
CA PRO A 328 -21.70 -6.15 15.68
C PRO A 328 -22.76 -5.32 16.43
N SER A 329 -22.63 -4.01 16.27
CA SER A 329 -23.30 -2.93 16.99
C SER A 329 -24.80 -2.75 16.69
N ALA A 330 -25.63 -2.64 17.73
CA ALA A 330 -26.90 -1.90 17.71
C ALA A 330 -27.16 -1.25 19.09
N PRO A 331 -27.59 0.01 19.16
CA PRO A 331 -27.93 0.68 20.42
C PRO A 331 -29.37 0.33 20.84
N GLY A 332 -29.54 -0.21 22.05
CA GLY A 332 -30.87 -0.41 22.63
C GLY A 332 -30.90 -1.49 23.70
N VAL A 333 -31.67 -1.22 24.76
CA VAL A 333 -32.00 -2.15 25.84
C VAL A 333 -32.52 -3.46 25.25
N GLY A 334 -31.79 -4.56 25.46
CA GLY A 334 -32.21 -5.85 24.97
C GLY A 334 -31.50 -7.01 25.67
N GLY A 335 -32.26 -7.84 26.38
CA GLY A 335 -31.76 -9.06 27.02
C GLY A 335 -31.28 -10.08 25.99
N LEU A 336 -30.10 -10.65 26.22
CA LEU A 336 -29.57 -11.80 25.49
C LEU A 336 -30.12 -13.08 26.12
N THR A 337 -30.40 -14.07 25.28
CA THR A 337 -31.01 -15.34 25.68
C THR A 337 -30.20 -16.46 25.06
N CYS A 338 -29.55 -17.27 25.89
CA CYS A 338 -28.67 -18.35 25.43
C CYS A 338 -29.44 -19.68 25.39
N GLY A 339 -29.15 -20.54 24.42
CA GLY A 339 -29.63 -21.91 24.42
C GLY A 339 -28.67 -22.85 23.71
N ILE A 340 -28.53 -24.06 24.24
CA ILE A 340 -27.52 -24.99 23.74
C ILE A 340 -28.10 -25.83 22.60
N LEU A 341 -27.34 -25.95 21.52
CA LEU A 341 -27.60 -26.80 20.37
C LEU A 341 -26.62 -27.99 20.49
N LYS A 342 -27.00 -29.06 21.19
CA LYS A 342 -26.07 -30.20 21.40
C LYS A 342 -26.33 -31.36 20.45
N PRO A 343 -25.39 -31.73 19.58
CA PRO A 343 -25.23 -33.11 19.12
C PRO A 343 -24.42 -33.91 20.16
N PRO A 344 -24.47 -35.25 20.15
CA PRO A 344 -23.54 -36.06 20.92
C PRO A 344 -22.15 -35.99 20.29
N GLY A 345 -21.15 -35.48 21.01
CA GLY A 345 -19.75 -35.65 20.63
C GLY A 345 -18.88 -34.41 20.77
N VAL A 346 -19.39 -33.21 20.43
CA VAL A 346 -18.78 -31.88 20.66
C VAL A 346 -19.94 -30.88 20.78
N GLY A 347 -19.97 -30.04 21.81
CA GLY A 347 -21.14 -29.22 22.13
C GLY A 347 -21.12 -27.84 21.48
N ASP A 348 -21.85 -27.66 20.37
CA ASP A 348 -22.06 -26.34 19.79
C ASP A 348 -23.04 -25.48 20.62
N ILE A 349 -22.94 -24.16 20.51
CA ILE A 349 -23.75 -23.22 21.29
C ILE A 349 -24.57 -22.33 20.36
N ALA A 350 -25.85 -22.10 20.70
CA ALA A 350 -26.67 -21.07 20.10
C ALA A 350 -26.86 -19.87 21.05
N VAL A 351 -26.70 -18.66 20.52
CA VAL A 351 -26.89 -17.43 21.29
C VAL A 351 -27.93 -16.56 20.61
N GLY A 352 -29.01 -16.26 21.33
CA GLY A 352 -30.10 -15.42 20.87
C GLY A 352 -29.84 -13.95 21.19
N ALA A 353 -30.02 -13.10 20.17
CA ALA A 353 -30.02 -11.65 20.25
C ALA A 353 -31.40 -11.12 19.80
N PRO A 354 -32.45 -11.29 20.63
CA PRO A 354 -33.83 -11.01 20.23
C PRO A 354 -34.09 -9.56 19.84
N PHE A 355 -33.34 -8.61 20.38
CA PHE A 355 -33.54 -7.18 20.13
C PHE A 355 -32.63 -6.62 19.02
N GLU A 356 -31.80 -7.46 18.40
CA GLU A 356 -30.95 -7.04 17.28
C GLU A 356 -31.73 -7.08 15.96
N GLY A 357 -32.22 -5.92 15.51
CA GLY A 357 -33.06 -5.83 14.32
C GLY A 357 -34.41 -6.55 14.53
N TYR A 358 -34.66 -7.61 13.74
CA TYR A 358 -35.82 -8.50 13.92
C TYR A 358 -35.55 -9.61 14.95
N GLY A 359 -34.34 -9.69 15.48
CA GLY A 359 -33.86 -10.78 16.31
C GLY A 359 -32.99 -11.72 15.49
N LYS A 360 -31.92 -12.21 16.11
CA LYS A 360 -30.94 -13.10 15.50
C LYS A 360 -30.57 -14.23 16.43
N VAL A 361 -30.14 -15.35 15.84
CA VAL A 361 -29.52 -16.47 16.56
C VAL A 361 -28.16 -16.75 15.93
N TYR A 362 -27.14 -16.77 16.77
CA TYR A 362 -25.75 -17.03 16.42
C TYR A 362 -25.38 -18.46 16.78
N ILE A 363 -24.82 -19.22 15.85
CA ILE A 363 -24.34 -20.59 16.09
C ILE A 363 -22.82 -20.57 16.15
N TYR A 364 -22.28 -21.05 17.26
CA TYR A 364 -20.84 -21.14 17.52
C TYR A 364 -20.41 -22.60 17.52
N HIS A 365 -19.41 -22.91 16.72
CA HIS A 365 -18.80 -24.23 16.70
C HIS A 365 -17.79 -24.38 17.84
N SER A 366 -17.79 -25.58 18.38
CA SER A 366 -16.88 -26.06 19.40
C SER A 366 -15.77 -26.91 18.77
N SER A 367 -14.59 -26.92 19.39
CA SER A 367 -13.42 -27.67 18.95
C SER A 367 -12.69 -28.26 20.14
N ALA A 368 -11.72 -29.14 19.92
CA ALA A 368 -10.88 -29.69 20.99
C ALA A 368 -10.19 -28.59 21.84
N GLU A 369 -9.94 -27.42 21.26
CA GLU A 369 -9.31 -26.26 21.94
C GLU A 369 -10.34 -25.37 22.70
N GLY A 370 -11.63 -25.60 22.47
CA GLY A 370 -12.75 -24.84 23.03
C GLY A 370 -13.66 -24.24 21.95
N LEU A 371 -14.47 -23.25 22.34
CA LEU A 371 -15.39 -22.55 21.43
C LEU A 371 -14.62 -21.59 20.51
N GLN A 372 -15.02 -21.51 19.25
CA GLN A 372 -14.49 -20.54 18.30
C GLN A 372 -15.08 -19.13 18.56
N ASP A 373 -14.26 -18.09 18.41
CA ASP A 373 -14.67 -16.69 18.67
C ASP A 373 -15.69 -16.16 17.65
N LYS A 374 -15.65 -16.67 16.41
CA LYS A 374 -16.52 -16.23 15.33
C LYS A 374 -17.70 -17.18 15.18
N PRO A 375 -18.94 -16.66 15.06
CA PRO A 375 -20.09 -17.51 14.78
C PRO A 375 -19.94 -18.13 13.39
N ARG A 376 -20.22 -19.43 13.27
CA ARG A 376 -20.18 -20.15 11.99
C ARG A 376 -21.43 -19.88 11.16
N GLN A 377 -22.55 -19.64 11.82
CA GLN A 377 -23.82 -19.32 11.18
C GLN A 377 -24.58 -18.25 11.96
N VAL A 378 -25.23 -17.35 11.24
CA VAL A 378 -26.12 -16.33 11.81
C VAL A 378 -27.48 -16.45 11.13
N ILE A 379 -28.54 -16.56 11.93
CA ILE A 379 -29.90 -16.77 11.46
C ILE A 379 -30.72 -15.57 11.88
N SER A 380 -31.25 -14.79 10.92
CA SER A 380 -32.09 -13.64 11.23
C SER A 380 -33.58 -13.96 11.12
N GLY A 381 -34.38 -13.40 12.03
CA GLY A 381 -35.84 -13.48 11.98
C GLY A 381 -36.46 -12.79 10.74
N SER A 382 -35.68 -12.01 9.98
CA SER A 382 -36.10 -11.46 8.67
C SER A 382 -36.06 -12.48 7.55
N ASP A 383 -35.20 -13.49 7.66
CA ASP A 383 -34.89 -14.43 6.58
C ASP A 383 -35.80 -15.67 6.62
N LEU A 384 -36.61 -15.77 7.69
CA LEU A 384 -37.46 -16.91 8.00
C LEU A 384 -38.91 -16.64 7.56
N GLY A 385 -39.25 -17.12 6.36
CA GLY A 385 -40.63 -17.14 5.83
C GLY A 385 -41.12 -15.81 5.24
N PRO A 386 -42.41 -15.74 4.82
CA PRO A 386 -42.97 -14.56 4.13
C PRO A 386 -43.22 -13.36 5.05
N THR A 387 -43.29 -13.58 6.37
CA THR A 387 -43.59 -12.54 7.36
C THR A 387 -42.44 -12.42 8.34
N LYS A 388 -41.89 -11.20 8.47
CA LYS A 388 -40.75 -10.92 9.35
C LYS A 388 -41.12 -11.15 10.82
N ILE A 389 -40.31 -11.93 11.53
CA ILE A 389 -40.56 -12.29 12.94
C ILE A 389 -39.70 -11.38 13.81
N LYS A 390 -40.32 -10.55 14.65
CA LYS A 390 -39.59 -9.70 15.61
C LYS A 390 -39.24 -10.52 16.86
N THR A 391 -38.31 -10.01 17.69
CA THR A 391 -37.93 -10.63 18.98
C THR A 391 -37.48 -12.09 18.86
N PHE A 392 -36.98 -12.48 17.67
CA PHE A 392 -36.54 -13.82 17.37
C PHE A 392 -35.25 -14.17 18.15
N GLY A 393 -35.28 -15.27 18.92
CA GLY A 393 -34.14 -15.70 19.72
C GLY A 393 -34.35 -15.60 21.22
N TYR A 394 -35.50 -15.08 21.70
CA TYR A 394 -35.79 -14.83 23.12
C TYR A 394 -35.84 -16.11 23.97
N SER A 395 -36.20 -17.24 23.39
CA SER A 395 -36.06 -18.53 24.04
C SER A 395 -35.50 -19.54 23.05
N LEU A 396 -34.67 -20.44 23.56
CA LEU A 396 -33.94 -21.40 22.75
C LEU A 396 -34.01 -22.76 23.43
N SER A 397 -34.27 -23.81 22.67
CA SER A 397 -34.24 -25.19 23.13
C SER A 397 -33.71 -26.07 22.02
N GLY A 398 -32.59 -26.76 22.25
CA GLY A 398 -31.97 -27.59 21.24
C GLY A 398 -31.46 -28.92 21.79
N GLY A 399 -30.87 -29.69 20.88
CA GLY A 399 -30.17 -30.92 21.21
C GLY A 399 -31.03 -32.19 21.17
N ILE A 400 -32.21 -32.12 20.57
CA ILE A 400 -33.07 -33.26 20.26
C ILE A 400 -33.22 -33.31 18.74
N ASP A 401 -33.00 -34.47 18.15
CA ASP A 401 -33.30 -34.75 16.75
C ASP A 401 -34.81 -34.99 16.61
N MET A 402 -35.48 -34.19 15.78
CA MET A 402 -36.92 -34.25 15.58
C MET A 402 -37.32 -34.93 14.26
N ASP A 403 -36.38 -35.22 13.35
CA ASP A 403 -36.64 -35.83 12.04
C ASP A 403 -35.85 -37.11 11.74
N ALA A 404 -35.17 -37.66 12.75
CA ALA A 404 -34.45 -38.93 12.75
C ALA A 404 -33.24 -38.96 11.79
N ASN A 405 -32.67 -37.81 11.46
CA ASN A 405 -31.47 -37.72 10.62
C ASN A 405 -30.16 -37.81 11.43
N SER A 406 -30.25 -38.07 12.74
CA SER A 406 -29.13 -38.12 13.70
C SER A 406 -28.46 -36.78 14.01
N TYR A 407 -28.99 -35.67 13.51
CA TYR A 407 -28.54 -34.32 13.83
C TYR A 407 -29.56 -33.64 14.76
N PRO A 408 -29.11 -32.90 15.78
CA PRO A 408 -30.00 -32.20 16.69
C PRO A 408 -30.61 -30.96 16.03
N ASP A 409 -31.87 -30.72 16.34
CA ASP A 409 -32.58 -29.53 15.90
C ASP A 409 -32.58 -28.43 16.95
N LEU A 410 -32.96 -27.21 16.52
CA LEU A 410 -33.09 -26.03 17.36
C LEU A 410 -34.49 -25.44 17.27
N LEU A 411 -35.15 -25.35 18.43
CA LEU A 411 -36.40 -24.62 18.60
C LEU A 411 -36.11 -23.20 19.08
N VAL A 412 -36.64 -22.21 18.37
CA VAL A 412 -36.45 -20.79 18.68
C VAL A 412 -37.80 -20.12 18.91
N GLY A 413 -37.97 -19.50 20.07
CA GLY A 413 -39.13 -18.70 20.42
C GLY A 413 -38.94 -17.20 20.15
N SER A 414 -40.07 -16.55 19.91
CA SER A 414 -40.22 -15.10 19.77
C SER A 414 -41.26 -14.59 20.76
N LEU A 415 -41.09 -13.36 21.26
CA LEU A 415 -42.11 -12.70 22.10
C LEU A 415 -43.37 -12.30 21.30
N ASN A 416 -43.32 -12.39 19.97
CA ASN A 416 -44.44 -12.10 19.07
C ASN A 416 -45.29 -13.36 18.77
N GLU A 417 -45.50 -14.22 19.78
CA GLU A 417 -46.42 -15.38 19.71
C GLU A 417 -46.08 -16.39 18.60
N ARG A 418 -44.79 -16.58 18.32
CA ARG A 418 -44.31 -17.50 17.28
C ARG A 418 -43.15 -18.35 17.75
N ILE A 419 -43.10 -19.56 17.22
CA ILE A 419 -41.99 -20.49 17.41
C ILE A 419 -41.58 -21.05 16.06
N ILE A 420 -40.28 -21.25 15.91
CA ILE A 420 -39.67 -21.77 14.69
C ILE A 420 -38.83 -22.98 15.06
N LEU A 421 -39.05 -24.09 14.35
CA LEU A 421 -38.19 -25.27 14.41
C LEU A 421 -37.17 -25.18 13.26
N LEU A 422 -35.91 -25.00 13.60
CA LEU A 422 -34.78 -25.04 12.69
C LEU A 422 -34.20 -26.44 12.72
N ARG A 423 -34.18 -27.11 11.56
CA ARG A 423 -33.69 -28.49 11.45
C ARG A 423 -32.30 -28.55 10.86
N ALA A 424 -31.45 -29.40 11.42
CA ALA A 424 -30.07 -29.56 10.98
C ALA A 424 -30.01 -30.40 9.69
N ARG A 425 -29.07 -30.06 8.79
CA ARG A 425 -28.81 -30.82 7.55
C ARG A 425 -27.61 -31.73 7.76
N PRO A 426 -27.58 -32.93 7.16
CA PRO A 426 -26.39 -33.77 7.22
C PRO A 426 -25.17 -33.14 6.58
N VAL A 427 -24.01 -33.31 7.22
CA VAL A 427 -22.72 -32.78 6.77
C VAL A 427 -21.92 -33.90 6.16
N ILE A 428 -21.57 -33.75 4.88
CA ILE A 428 -20.77 -34.73 4.12
C ILE A 428 -19.31 -34.29 4.05
N ASN A 429 -18.42 -35.22 4.38
CA ASN A 429 -16.97 -35.10 4.20
C ASN A 429 -16.58 -35.80 2.90
N ILE A 430 -15.88 -35.10 2.03
CA ILE A 430 -15.28 -35.70 0.84
C ILE A 430 -13.99 -36.42 1.26
N LEU A 431 -13.90 -37.70 0.92
CA LEU A 431 -12.79 -38.61 1.14
C LEU A 431 -12.15 -38.99 -0.22
N ASP A 432 -10.98 -39.62 -0.18
CA ASP A 432 -10.23 -40.10 -1.35
C ASP A 432 -10.19 -39.10 -2.53
N LYS A 433 -9.98 -37.82 -2.21
CA LYS A 433 -9.87 -36.73 -3.20
C LYS A 433 -8.59 -36.88 -3.99
N VAL A 434 -8.62 -37.71 -5.03
CA VAL A 434 -7.50 -37.91 -5.94
C VAL A 434 -7.68 -36.95 -7.10
N PHE A 435 -6.75 -36.02 -7.25
CA PHE A 435 -6.63 -35.17 -8.42
C PHE A 435 -5.21 -35.35 -8.93
N THR A 436 -5.05 -36.06 -10.04
CA THR A 436 -3.72 -36.43 -10.57
C THR A 436 -3.68 -36.26 -12.08
N VAL A 437 -2.46 -36.02 -12.58
CA VAL A 437 -2.20 -35.85 -14.00
C VAL A 437 -1.18 -36.88 -14.45
N THR A 438 -1.44 -37.50 -15.60
CA THR A 438 -0.53 -38.46 -16.23
C THR A 438 -0.29 -38.09 -17.70
N PRO A 439 0.98 -37.95 -18.14
CA PRO A 439 2.21 -38.00 -17.35
C PRO A 439 2.44 -36.70 -16.55
N SER A 440 3.22 -36.78 -15.46
CA SER A 440 3.62 -35.59 -14.68
C SER A 440 4.65 -34.71 -15.40
N LYS A 441 5.36 -35.30 -16.36
CA LYS A 441 6.33 -34.63 -17.25
C LYS A 441 5.93 -34.85 -18.70
N VAL A 442 5.82 -33.77 -19.45
CA VAL A 442 5.37 -33.80 -20.86
C VAL A 442 6.51 -33.37 -21.76
N ASP A 443 6.84 -34.22 -22.72
CA ASP A 443 7.66 -33.88 -23.88
C ASP A 443 6.75 -33.44 -25.04
N PRO A 444 6.79 -32.15 -25.46
CA PRO A 444 6.00 -31.65 -26.57
C PRO A 444 6.21 -32.44 -27.88
N ALA A 445 7.37 -33.06 -28.08
CA ALA A 445 7.67 -33.85 -29.30
C ALA A 445 6.96 -35.20 -29.34
N GLN A 446 6.53 -35.72 -28.18
CA GLN A 446 5.83 -37.01 -28.05
C GLN A 446 4.31 -36.85 -27.96
N CYS A 447 3.81 -35.62 -27.94
CA CYS A 447 2.38 -35.32 -27.94
C CYS A 447 1.77 -35.43 -29.35
N THR A 448 0.80 -36.32 -29.52
CA THR A 448 0.03 -36.45 -30.78
C THR A 448 -1.18 -35.49 -30.78
N PRO A 449 -1.80 -35.21 -31.95
CA PRO A 449 -3.00 -34.36 -32.04
C PRO A 449 -4.23 -34.88 -31.27
N GLN A 450 -4.18 -36.11 -30.75
CA GLN A 450 -5.31 -36.81 -30.14
C GLN A 450 -5.34 -36.74 -28.60
N SER A 451 -4.33 -36.11 -27.97
CA SER A 451 -4.09 -35.96 -26.52
C SER A 451 -2.90 -36.77 -26.01
N CYS A 452 -2.15 -36.18 -25.08
CA CYS A 452 -0.99 -36.80 -24.42
C CYS A 452 -1.02 -36.63 -22.90
N ILE A 453 -2.01 -35.91 -22.38
CA ILE A 453 -2.16 -35.56 -20.97
C ILE A 453 -3.57 -35.98 -20.56
N THR A 454 -3.65 -36.77 -19.49
CA THR A 454 -4.92 -37.19 -18.88
C THR A 454 -4.98 -36.74 -17.44
N VAL A 455 -6.10 -36.10 -17.08
CA VAL A 455 -6.43 -35.70 -15.72
C VAL A 455 -7.42 -36.71 -15.15
N THR A 456 -7.08 -37.30 -14.01
CA THR A 456 -7.94 -38.22 -13.28
C THR A 456 -8.43 -37.55 -12.00
N LEU A 457 -9.75 -37.53 -11.82
CA LEU A 457 -10.40 -37.07 -10.60
C LEU A 457 -11.19 -38.22 -9.96
N CYS A 458 -11.00 -38.44 -8.66
CA CYS A 458 -11.76 -39.40 -7.87
C CYS A 458 -12.30 -38.71 -6.63
N PHE A 459 -13.54 -39.06 -6.27
CA PHE A 459 -14.17 -38.60 -5.04
C PHE A 459 -14.87 -39.78 -4.36
N SER A 460 -14.76 -39.83 -3.04
CA SER A 460 -15.65 -40.60 -2.17
C SER A 460 -16.21 -39.68 -1.09
N TYR A 461 -17.25 -40.10 -0.38
CA TYR A 461 -17.79 -39.30 0.72
C TYR A 461 -18.19 -40.17 1.90
N ASN A 462 -18.19 -39.55 3.08
CA ASN A 462 -18.75 -40.12 4.31
C ASN A 462 -19.50 -39.03 5.07
N GLN A 463 -20.44 -39.40 5.93
CA GLN A 463 -21.03 -38.45 6.86
C GLN A 463 -20.05 -38.08 7.98
N SER A 464 -20.11 -36.82 8.42
CA SER A 464 -19.30 -36.32 9.53
C SER A 464 -19.78 -36.84 10.89
N ALA A 465 -21.10 -36.92 11.06
CA ALA A 465 -21.77 -37.47 12.23
C ALA A 465 -23.10 -38.08 11.76
N GLY A 466 -23.53 -39.22 12.28
CA GLY A 466 -24.80 -39.84 11.87
C GLY A 466 -24.68 -41.32 11.51
N ASP A 467 -25.54 -41.79 10.61
CA ASP A 467 -25.60 -43.21 10.23
C ASP A 467 -24.40 -43.58 9.34
N PRO A 468 -23.51 -44.50 9.78
CA PRO A 468 -22.40 -44.98 8.96
C PRO A 468 -22.86 -45.68 7.67
N ASN A 469 -24.14 -46.02 7.52
CA ASN A 469 -24.72 -46.60 6.31
C ASN A 469 -25.37 -45.58 5.37
N TYR A 470 -25.22 -44.28 5.60
CA TYR A 470 -25.79 -43.25 4.73
C TYR A 470 -25.25 -43.33 3.31
N LYS A 471 -26.14 -43.63 2.35
CA LYS A 471 -25.82 -43.86 0.93
C LYS A 471 -26.75 -43.10 -0.01
N GLU A 472 -26.99 -41.82 0.29
CA GLU A 472 -27.77 -40.96 -0.59
C GLU A 472 -27.03 -40.60 -1.88
N ARG A 473 -27.76 -40.54 -2.99
CA ARG A 473 -27.18 -40.20 -4.29
C ARG A 473 -26.87 -38.70 -4.38
N ILE A 474 -25.59 -38.38 -4.35
CA ILE A 474 -25.03 -37.02 -4.30
C ILE A 474 -24.31 -36.71 -5.61
N THR A 475 -24.59 -35.53 -6.18
CA THR A 475 -23.93 -35.04 -7.38
C THR A 475 -23.11 -33.80 -7.04
N LEU A 476 -21.81 -33.84 -7.32
CA LEU A 476 -20.93 -32.67 -7.28
C LEU A 476 -20.85 -32.04 -8.67
N GLU A 477 -20.86 -30.73 -8.73
CA GLU A 477 -20.47 -29.95 -9.90
C GLU A 477 -19.03 -29.52 -9.71
N TYR A 478 -18.13 -29.93 -10.60
CA TYR A 478 -16.72 -29.60 -10.55
C TYR A 478 -16.30 -28.77 -11.76
N THR A 479 -15.38 -27.83 -11.54
CA THR A 479 -14.77 -26.98 -12.55
C THR A 479 -13.27 -27.26 -12.55
N LEU A 480 -12.75 -27.65 -13.70
CA LEU A 480 -11.32 -27.77 -13.96
C LEU A 480 -10.87 -26.56 -14.77
N GLU A 481 -9.82 -25.91 -14.33
CA GLU A 481 -9.24 -24.75 -15.00
C GLU A 481 -7.74 -25.00 -15.22
N ALA A 482 -7.29 -24.81 -16.45
CA ALA A 482 -5.94 -25.07 -16.86
C ALA A 482 -5.22 -23.77 -17.19
N ASP A 483 -4.02 -23.59 -16.61
CA ASP A 483 -3.15 -22.45 -16.86
C ASP A 483 -3.82 -21.08 -16.56
N LYS A 484 -4.60 -21.03 -15.46
CA LYS A 484 -5.44 -19.89 -15.03
C LYS A 484 -4.74 -18.53 -15.11
N ASP A 485 -3.50 -18.48 -14.64
CA ASP A 485 -2.74 -17.23 -14.53
C ASP A 485 -2.13 -16.77 -15.86
N ARG A 486 -2.35 -17.52 -16.96
CA ARG A 486 -1.69 -17.29 -18.24
C ARG A 486 -2.68 -17.09 -19.38
N HIS A 487 -2.50 -16.00 -20.14
CA HIS A 487 -3.27 -15.70 -21.34
C HIS A 487 -2.32 -15.41 -22.52
N PRO A 488 -2.31 -16.23 -23.60
CA PRO A 488 -3.15 -17.41 -23.83
C PRO A 488 -2.72 -18.65 -23.00
N PRO A 489 -3.66 -19.55 -22.66
CA PRO A 489 -3.37 -20.81 -21.97
C PRO A 489 -2.60 -21.76 -22.89
N ARG A 490 -1.73 -22.63 -22.33
CA ARG A 490 -0.90 -23.58 -23.11
C ARG A 490 -1.59 -24.90 -23.44
N VAL A 491 -2.68 -25.22 -22.75
CA VAL A 491 -3.46 -26.45 -22.92
C VAL A 491 -4.95 -26.14 -22.98
N ARG A 492 -5.72 -27.04 -23.59
CA ARG A 492 -7.19 -27.00 -23.62
C ARG A 492 -7.76 -28.39 -23.33
N PHE A 493 -8.94 -28.45 -22.75
CA PHE A 493 -9.66 -29.72 -22.56
C PHE A 493 -10.24 -30.20 -23.89
N ALA A 494 -10.07 -31.49 -24.22
CA ALA A 494 -10.52 -32.06 -25.49
C ALA A 494 -12.05 -31.94 -25.68
N GLY A 495 -12.81 -32.10 -24.60
CA GLY A 495 -14.28 -32.07 -24.62
C GLY A 495 -14.88 -30.67 -24.81
N SER A 496 -14.34 -29.64 -24.17
CA SER A 496 -14.86 -28.26 -24.25
C SER A 496 -14.13 -27.38 -25.25
N GLN A 497 -12.96 -27.81 -25.75
CA GLN A 497 -12.04 -27.00 -26.57
C GLN A 497 -11.65 -25.66 -25.90
N SER A 498 -11.76 -25.60 -24.57
CA SER A 498 -11.47 -24.43 -23.73
C SER A 498 -10.48 -24.80 -22.63
N ALA A 499 -9.82 -23.80 -22.04
CA ALA A 499 -8.98 -23.96 -20.85
C ALA A 499 -9.80 -24.22 -19.57
N THR A 500 -11.13 -24.09 -19.65
CA THR A 500 -12.05 -24.42 -18.56
C THR A 500 -12.96 -25.57 -18.97
N TYR A 501 -13.22 -26.49 -18.04
CA TYR A 501 -14.15 -27.60 -18.22
C TYR A 501 -15.03 -27.74 -16.97
N THR A 502 -16.34 -27.78 -17.16
CA THR A 502 -17.32 -28.04 -16.10
C THR A 502 -17.92 -29.44 -16.27
N GLY A 503 -18.04 -30.18 -15.18
CA GLY A 503 -18.56 -31.54 -15.18
C GLY A 503 -19.38 -31.87 -13.93
N HIS A 504 -20.13 -32.97 -14.01
CA HIS A 504 -20.92 -33.50 -12.90
C HIS A 504 -20.40 -34.87 -12.48
N PHE A 505 -20.24 -35.07 -11.17
CA PHE A 505 -19.72 -36.30 -10.58
C PHE A 505 -20.75 -36.87 -9.59
N THR A 506 -21.25 -38.09 -9.84
CA THR A 506 -22.38 -38.65 -9.06
C THR A 506 -21.94 -39.84 -8.21
N MET A 507 -21.88 -39.64 -6.89
CA MET A 507 -21.53 -40.67 -5.91
C MET A 507 -22.79 -41.32 -5.31
N PRO A 508 -22.74 -42.61 -4.91
CA PRO A 508 -21.58 -43.50 -4.91
C PRO A 508 -21.33 -44.26 -6.24
N ASP A 509 -22.15 -44.02 -7.27
CA ASP A 509 -22.11 -44.76 -8.54
C ASP A 509 -20.77 -44.62 -9.29
N THR A 510 -20.20 -43.41 -9.32
CA THR A 510 -18.91 -43.11 -9.96
C THR A 510 -17.80 -42.97 -8.93
N ARG A 511 -16.71 -43.73 -9.09
CA ARG A 511 -15.50 -43.62 -8.23
C ARG A 511 -14.43 -42.69 -8.78
N CYS A 512 -14.20 -42.72 -10.10
CA CYS A 512 -13.23 -41.86 -10.77
C CYS A 512 -13.72 -41.47 -12.18
N GLN A 513 -13.32 -40.30 -12.66
CA GLN A 513 -13.56 -39.80 -14.00
C GLN A 513 -12.26 -39.26 -14.59
N THR A 514 -12.04 -39.48 -15.88
CA THR A 514 -10.86 -39.00 -16.60
C THR A 514 -11.26 -37.93 -17.62
N GLN A 515 -10.38 -36.95 -17.81
CA GLN A 515 -10.52 -35.89 -18.80
C GLN A 515 -9.20 -35.70 -19.55
N GLU A 516 -9.29 -35.54 -20.88
CA GLU A 516 -8.12 -35.39 -21.75
C GLU A 516 -7.77 -33.93 -21.99
N LEU A 517 -6.48 -33.60 -21.94
CA LEU A 517 -5.95 -32.29 -22.31
C LEU A 517 -5.13 -32.37 -23.60
N LEU A 518 -5.34 -31.36 -24.43
CA LEU A 518 -4.64 -31.11 -25.68
C LEU A 518 -3.62 -30.00 -25.44
N LEU A 519 -2.36 -30.27 -25.77
CA LEU A 519 -1.30 -29.28 -25.81
C LEU A 519 -1.47 -28.40 -27.06
N LEU A 520 -1.36 -27.09 -26.93
CA LEU A 520 -1.41 -26.19 -28.09
C LEU A 520 -0.07 -26.17 -28.85
N ASP A 521 -0.13 -25.93 -30.15
CA ASP A 521 1.05 -25.77 -30.98
C ASP A 521 1.78 -24.44 -30.68
N ASN A 522 3.10 -24.40 -30.88
CA ASN A 522 3.95 -23.19 -30.75
C ASN A 522 4.04 -22.57 -29.34
N ILE A 523 4.09 -23.39 -28.29
CA ILE A 523 4.32 -22.92 -26.91
C ILE A 523 5.74 -22.35 -26.76
N ARG A 524 5.84 -21.05 -26.46
CA ARG A 524 7.11 -20.33 -26.19
C ARG A 524 7.70 -20.67 -24.82
N ASP A 525 6.86 -20.73 -23.79
CA ASP A 525 7.29 -21.01 -22.41
C ASP A 525 7.12 -22.48 -22.06
N LYS A 526 8.27 -23.16 -22.08
CA LYS A 526 8.45 -24.55 -21.68
C LYS A 526 9.18 -24.67 -20.34
N LEU A 527 9.34 -23.58 -19.59
CA LEU A 527 10.06 -23.57 -18.32
C LEU A 527 9.12 -23.66 -17.12
N HIS A 528 8.02 -22.92 -17.16
CA HIS A 528 7.03 -22.92 -16.09
C HIS A 528 6.12 -24.14 -16.18
N PRO A 529 5.75 -24.77 -15.05
CA PRO A 529 4.75 -25.84 -15.06
C PRO A 529 3.39 -25.30 -15.51
N ILE A 530 2.58 -26.15 -16.13
CA ILE A 530 1.15 -25.89 -16.36
C ILE A 530 0.41 -26.22 -15.07
N VAL A 531 -0.22 -25.22 -14.46
CA VAL A 531 -1.00 -25.40 -13.24
C VAL A 531 -2.45 -25.76 -13.60
N LEU A 532 -2.95 -26.83 -13.01
CA LEU A 532 -4.34 -27.26 -13.12
C LEU A 532 -5.01 -27.08 -11.76
N SER A 533 -6.12 -26.36 -11.73
CA SER A 533 -6.93 -26.20 -10.53
C SER A 533 -8.27 -26.91 -10.68
N MET A 534 -8.75 -27.49 -9.59
CA MET A 534 -10.04 -28.14 -9.48
C MET A 534 -10.81 -27.50 -8.33
N ASN A 535 -11.98 -26.96 -8.64
CA ASN A 535 -12.96 -26.52 -7.65
C ASN A 535 -14.21 -27.39 -7.79
N TYR A 536 -14.87 -27.74 -6.69
CA TYR A 536 -16.13 -28.46 -6.72
C TYR A 536 -17.13 -27.92 -5.71
N SER A 537 -18.40 -28.05 -6.05
CA SER A 537 -19.54 -27.68 -5.21
C SER A 537 -20.62 -28.74 -5.26
N LEU A 538 -21.52 -28.73 -4.27
CA LEU A 538 -22.64 -29.65 -4.24
C LEU A 538 -23.77 -29.13 -5.12
N LEU A 539 -24.24 -29.94 -6.07
CA LEU A 539 -25.38 -29.58 -6.90
C LEU A 539 -26.67 -29.67 -6.06
N GLU A 540 -27.17 -28.53 -5.57
CA GLU A 540 -28.42 -28.50 -4.80
C GLU A 540 -29.61 -28.85 -5.70
N LYS A 541 -30.33 -29.92 -5.37
CA LYS A 541 -31.60 -30.25 -6.02
C LYS A 541 -32.61 -29.14 -5.73
N PRO A 542 -33.39 -28.68 -6.73
CA PRO A 542 -34.41 -27.66 -6.52
C PRO A 542 -35.38 -28.14 -5.44
N ARG A 543 -35.50 -27.34 -4.37
CA ARG A 543 -36.33 -27.67 -3.21
C ARG A 543 -37.79 -27.71 -3.65
N ARG A 544 -38.35 -28.90 -3.79
CA ARG A 544 -39.81 -29.04 -3.75
C ARG A 544 -40.20 -28.81 -2.29
N PHE A 545 -40.82 -27.67 -2.01
CA PHE A 545 -41.34 -27.38 -0.69
C PHE A 545 -42.40 -28.44 -0.35
N GLN A 546 -42.00 -29.45 0.43
CA GLN A 546 -42.90 -30.45 0.95
C GLN A 546 -43.22 -30.07 2.39
N LEU A 547 -44.50 -29.82 2.64
CA LEU A 547 -45.03 -29.54 3.95
C LEU A 547 -44.92 -30.81 4.80
N GLY A 548 -44.10 -30.80 5.85
CA GLY A 548 -44.04 -31.85 6.88
C GLY A 548 -42.65 -32.09 7.48
N PRO A 549 -42.54 -32.87 8.57
CA PRO A 549 -41.28 -33.37 9.09
C PRO A 549 -40.80 -34.50 8.17
N HIS A 550 -40.19 -34.14 7.05
CA HIS A 550 -39.51 -35.09 6.17
C HIS A 550 -38.02 -35.02 6.45
N SER A 551 -37.36 -36.17 6.52
CA SER A 551 -35.92 -36.20 6.76
C SER A 551 -35.18 -35.31 5.75
N LEU A 552 -34.27 -34.49 6.27
CA LEU A 552 -33.38 -33.65 5.47
C LEU A 552 -32.19 -34.43 4.89
N ASP A 553 -32.18 -35.75 5.00
CA ASP A 553 -31.14 -36.65 4.47
C ASP A 553 -30.86 -36.43 2.98
N SER A 554 -31.88 -36.10 2.19
CA SER A 554 -31.73 -35.83 0.75
C SER A 554 -31.12 -34.46 0.41
N PHE A 555 -30.85 -33.62 1.42
CA PHE A 555 -30.29 -32.28 1.28
C PHE A 555 -29.03 -32.09 2.13
N PRO A 556 -27.93 -32.83 1.87
CA PRO A 556 -26.70 -32.66 2.63
C PRO A 556 -26.02 -31.31 2.36
N VAL A 557 -25.05 -30.95 3.18
CA VAL A 557 -24.13 -29.82 2.98
C VAL A 557 -22.68 -30.30 3.02
N LEU A 558 -21.81 -29.72 2.20
CA LEU A 558 -20.38 -30.00 2.28
C LEU A 558 -19.80 -29.46 3.58
N ASN A 559 -18.86 -30.21 4.16
CA ASN A 559 -18.09 -29.72 5.28
C ASN A 559 -17.28 -28.50 4.86
N GLN A 560 -17.57 -27.35 5.50
CA GLN A 560 -16.92 -26.08 5.22
C GLN A 560 -15.50 -25.97 5.79
N ASP A 561 -15.06 -26.94 6.59
CA ASP A 561 -13.70 -27.00 7.12
C ASP A 561 -12.73 -27.72 6.16
N GLN A 562 -13.25 -28.44 5.16
CA GLN A 562 -12.43 -29.06 4.10
C GLN A 562 -12.16 -28.08 2.96
N SER A 563 -10.94 -28.11 2.39
CA SER A 563 -10.64 -27.35 1.17
C SER A 563 -11.38 -27.94 -0.03
N HIS A 564 -12.22 -27.13 -0.68
CA HIS A 564 -12.94 -27.50 -1.90
C HIS A 564 -12.13 -27.23 -3.17
N GLU A 565 -10.93 -26.68 -3.01
CA GLU A 565 -9.98 -26.42 -4.10
C GLU A 565 -8.79 -27.38 -4.00
N ASN A 566 -8.32 -27.88 -5.14
CA ASN A 566 -7.08 -28.64 -5.27
C ASN A 566 -6.30 -28.15 -6.49
N GLU A 567 -4.98 -28.24 -6.42
CA GLU A 567 -4.10 -27.89 -7.52
C GLU A 567 -3.13 -29.02 -7.83
N THR A 568 -2.85 -29.22 -9.11
CA THR A 568 -1.78 -30.10 -9.60
C THR A 568 -1.00 -29.39 -10.69
N LYS A 569 0.21 -29.89 -10.98
CA LYS A 569 1.14 -29.25 -11.90
C LYS A 569 1.67 -30.27 -12.90
N ILE A 570 1.83 -29.82 -14.13
CA ILE A 570 2.47 -30.57 -15.21
C ILE A 570 3.77 -29.86 -15.54
N GLU A 571 4.89 -30.57 -15.47
CA GLU A 571 6.18 -30.01 -15.88
C GLU A 571 6.44 -30.35 -17.35
N PHE A 572 7.07 -29.43 -18.08
CA PHE A 572 7.69 -29.77 -19.34
C PHE A 572 9.00 -30.50 -19.08
N GLN A 573 9.33 -31.47 -19.93
CA GLN A 573 10.66 -32.06 -19.92
C GLN A 573 11.68 -30.99 -20.38
N LYS A 574 12.61 -30.62 -19.48
CA LYS A 574 13.65 -29.62 -19.74
C LYS A 574 14.94 -30.30 -20.19
N GLU A 575 15.70 -29.65 -21.06
CA GLU A 575 17.04 -30.11 -21.49
C GLU A 575 18.17 -29.72 -20.50
N CYS A 576 17.80 -29.28 -19.30
CA CYS A 576 18.70 -28.65 -18.30
C CYS A 576 19.20 -29.65 -17.24
N GLY A 577 19.78 -30.77 -17.69
CA GLY A 577 20.38 -31.75 -16.79
C GLY A 577 19.40 -32.53 -15.90
N SER A 578 19.93 -33.22 -14.88
CA SER A 578 19.16 -34.12 -14.00
C SER A 578 18.31 -33.40 -12.95
N ASP A 579 18.64 -32.15 -12.63
CA ASP A 579 17.97 -31.32 -11.62
C ASP A 579 16.85 -30.42 -12.19
N ASN A 580 16.65 -30.41 -13.52
CA ASN A 580 15.59 -29.66 -14.23
C ASN A 580 15.59 -28.14 -13.92
N LYS A 581 16.76 -27.59 -13.55
CA LYS A 581 16.94 -26.16 -13.31
C LYS A 581 18.02 -25.63 -14.24
N CYS A 582 17.63 -24.79 -15.18
CA CYS A 582 18.54 -24.21 -16.16
C CYS A 582 19.32 -23.05 -15.53
N TYR A 583 20.62 -23.20 -15.31
CA TYR A 583 21.48 -22.15 -14.77
C TYR A 583 22.22 -21.42 -15.91
N SER A 584 21.74 -20.24 -16.30
CA SER A 584 22.39 -19.43 -17.35
C SER A 584 23.55 -18.59 -16.81
N ASN A 585 24.44 -18.13 -17.70
CA ASN A 585 25.48 -17.15 -17.37
C ASN A 585 25.55 -16.09 -18.48
N LEU A 586 24.47 -15.33 -18.62
CA LEU A 586 24.40 -14.22 -19.57
C LEU A 586 25.27 -13.05 -19.08
N GLN A 587 26.22 -12.63 -19.92
CA GLN A 587 27.10 -11.48 -19.67
C GLN A 587 26.98 -10.47 -20.81
N LEU A 588 26.92 -9.19 -20.46
CA LEU A 588 26.77 -8.07 -21.41
C LEU A 588 27.97 -7.13 -21.35
N GLN A 589 28.48 -6.77 -22.52
CA GLN A 589 29.49 -5.72 -22.70
C GLN A 589 29.01 -4.73 -23.76
N SER A 590 29.18 -3.43 -23.51
CA SER A 590 28.74 -2.38 -24.44
C SER A 590 29.83 -1.33 -24.68
N SER A 591 29.84 -0.78 -25.89
CA SER A 591 30.72 0.34 -26.25
C SER A 591 30.16 1.15 -27.42
N PHE A 592 30.29 2.47 -27.34
CA PHE A 592 30.01 3.36 -28.48
C PHE A 592 31.12 3.25 -29.51
N VAL A 593 30.74 3.07 -30.78
CA VAL A 593 31.64 2.85 -31.91
C VAL A 593 31.40 3.84 -33.04
N THR A 594 32.40 4.01 -33.90
CA THR A 594 32.28 4.76 -35.15
C THR A 594 31.60 3.90 -36.24
N ASP A 595 31.30 4.50 -37.39
CA ASP A 595 30.73 3.79 -38.56
C ASP A 595 31.65 2.66 -39.09
N GLN A 596 32.93 2.68 -38.71
CA GLN A 596 33.92 1.64 -39.01
C GLN A 596 34.07 0.61 -37.87
N ASN A 597 33.14 0.56 -36.92
CA ASN A 597 33.17 -0.28 -35.72
C ASN A 597 34.40 -0.07 -34.81
N GLN A 598 35.00 1.12 -34.82
CA GLN A 598 36.10 1.43 -33.90
C GLN A 598 35.56 2.09 -32.63
N PRO A 599 35.99 1.69 -31.43
CA PRO A 599 35.49 2.28 -30.18
C PRO A 599 35.89 3.76 -30.07
N LEU A 600 34.96 4.58 -29.60
CA LEU A 600 35.22 6.00 -29.34
C LEU A 600 36.31 6.18 -28.26
N PRO A 601 37.10 7.27 -28.34
CA PRO A 601 38.19 7.55 -27.41
C PRO A 601 37.66 7.67 -25.97
N ARG A 602 38.51 7.33 -24.99
CA ARG A 602 38.17 7.34 -23.57
C ARG A 602 38.96 8.40 -22.82
N LEU A 603 38.29 9.12 -21.92
CA LEU A 603 38.89 10.07 -20.99
C LEU A 603 38.52 9.63 -19.57
N ASN A 604 39.52 9.36 -18.73
CA ASN A 604 39.35 8.79 -17.38
C ASN A 604 38.42 7.54 -17.35
N GLY A 605 38.51 6.69 -18.37
CA GLY A 605 37.71 5.46 -18.47
C GLY A 605 36.31 5.61 -19.11
N THR A 606 35.81 6.83 -19.32
CA THR A 606 34.50 7.09 -19.97
C THR A 606 34.69 7.47 -21.43
N GLN A 607 33.81 7.00 -22.33
CA GLN A 607 33.89 7.35 -23.76
C GLN A 607 33.50 8.80 -24.00
N VAL A 608 34.20 9.47 -24.91
CA VAL A 608 33.97 10.86 -25.29
C VAL A 608 33.64 10.96 -26.77
N LEU A 609 32.56 11.67 -27.09
CA LEU A 609 32.18 12.06 -28.43
C LEU A 609 32.65 13.50 -28.67
N GLN A 610 33.52 13.68 -29.67
CA GLN A 610 33.80 15.01 -30.22
C GLN A 610 32.62 15.39 -31.11
N TYR A 611 31.75 16.26 -30.60
CA TYR A 611 30.54 16.65 -31.32
C TYR A 611 30.87 17.57 -32.49
N SER A 612 30.43 17.17 -33.68
CA SER A 612 30.37 17.98 -34.89
C SER A 612 28.97 17.87 -35.49
N ARG A 613 28.46 18.94 -36.11
CA ARG A 613 27.17 18.93 -36.85
C ARG A 613 27.11 17.87 -37.96
N ASP A 614 28.25 17.36 -38.39
CA ASP A 614 28.34 16.28 -39.38
C ASP A 614 28.02 14.90 -38.79
N VAL A 615 28.11 14.75 -37.46
CA VAL A 615 27.81 13.49 -36.76
C VAL A 615 26.30 13.36 -36.58
N ARG A 616 25.63 12.87 -37.62
CA ARG A 616 24.19 12.61 -37.59
C ARG A 616 23.82 11.25 -37.01
N LYS A 617 24.78 10.33 -36.94
CA LYS A 617 24.58 8.94 -36.52
C LYS A 617 25.59 8.55 -35.44
N LEU A 618 25.11 7.82 -34.44
CA LEU A 618 25.88 7.24 -33.35
C LEU A 618 25.62 5.73 -33.32
N TYR A 619 26.66 4.94 -33.07
CA TYR A 619 26.54 3.47 -33.03
C TYR A 619 26.89 2.93 -31.64
N LEU A 620 26.07 2.02 -31.13
CA LEU A 620 26.32 1.29 -29.88
C LEU A 620 26.46 -0.19 -30.20
N SER A 621 27.67 -0.72 -29.99
CA SER A 621 27.96 -2.15 -30.08
C SER A 621 27.69 -2.80 -28.73
N ILE A 622 26.91 -3.87 -28.74
CA ILE A 622 26.49 -4.65 -27.58
C ILE A 622 26.85 -6.11 -27.86
N ASN A 623 27.69 -6.70 -27.01
CA ASN A 623 28.12 -8.08 -27.10
C ASN A 623 27.59 -8.85 -25.89
N ILE A 624 26.84 -9.92 -26.15
CA ILE A 624 26.20 -10.75 -25.14
C ILE A 624 26.67 -12.18 -25.29
N THR A 625 27.02 -12.81 -24.17
CA THR A 625 27.57 -14.18 -24.17
C THR A 625 26.92 -15.04 -23.09
N ASN A 626 26.76 -16.33 -23.37
CA ASN A 626 26.32 -17.34 -22.40
C ASN A 626 27.42 -18.40 -22.23
N ILE A 627 28.58 -17.96 -21.73
CA ILE A 627 29.78 -18.79 -21.61
C ILE A 627 29.88 -19.26 -20.15
N PRO A 628 30.04 -20.56 -19.87
CA PRO A 628 30.19 -21.07 -18.51
C PRO A 628 31.45 -20.50 -17.86
N THR A 629 31.31 -19.90 -16.67
CA THR A 629 32.44 -19.45 -15.83
C THR A 629 32.76 -20.48 -14.73
N THR A 630 31.77 -21.28 -14.36
CA THR A 630 31.86 -22.42 -13.44
C THR A 630 31.26 -23.66 -14.11
N PRO A 631 31.51 -24.88 -13.60
CA PRO A 631 30.98 -26.10 -14.20
C PRO A 631 29.45 -26.18 -14.25
N SER A 632 28.77 -25.44 -13.35
CA SER A 632 27.33 -25.48 -13.12
C SER A 632 26.57 -24.24 -13.60
N ASN A 633 27.23 -23.26 -14.25
CA ASN A 633 26.55 -22.10 -14.85
C ASN A 633 26.86 -22.03 -16.35
N GLY A 634 25.95 -21.47 -17.14
CA GLY A 634 26.09 -21.39 -18.60
C GLY A 634 25.37 -22.51 -19.37
N GLU A 635 24.31 -23.08 -18.80
CA GLU A 635 23.30 -23.83 -19.53
C GLU A 635 22.42 -22.91 -20.38
N ASP A 636 21.49 -23.48 -21.15
CA ASP A 636 20.64 -22.73 -22.07
C ASP A 636 19.76 -21.68 -21.36
N ALA A 637 19.82 -20.44 -21.87
CA ALA A 637 19.04 -19.32 -21.36
C ALA A 637 17.74 -19.20 -22.16
N HIS A 638 16.60 -19.54 -21.55
CA HIS A 638 15.30 -19.47 -22.23
C HIS A 638 14.69 -18.06 -22.11
N GLU A 639 14.04 -17.63 -23.19
CA GLU A 639 13.51 -16.26 -23.33
C GLU A 639 14.54 -15.19 -22.95
N ALA A 640 15.75 -15.27 -23.51
CA ALA A 640 16.77 -14.25 -23.31
C ALA A 640 16.39 -12.97 -24.06
N LEU A 641 16.16 -11.90 -23.31
CA LEU A 641 15.69 -10.60 -23.79
C LEU A 641 16.64 -9.49 -23.33
N LEU A 642 16.91 -8.55 -24.24
CA LEU A 642 17.62 -7.31 -23.92
C LEU A 642 16.66 -6.14 -24.10
N ASN A 643 16.42 -5.39 -23.04
CA ASN A 643 15.63 -4.17 -23.04
C ASN A 643 16.55 -2.94 -22.95
N ILE A 644 16.32 -1.95 -23.79
CA ILE A 644 17.21 -0.79 -23.93
C ILE A 644 16.41 0.48 -23.80
N THR A 645 16.74 1.28 -22.79
CA THR A 645 16.11 2.57 -22.54
C THR A 645 17.01 3.68 -23.09
N VAL A 646 16.47 4.41 -24.07
CA VAL A 646 17.20 5.41 -24.85
C VAL A 646 16.74 6.82 -24.42
N PRO A 647 17.66 7.78 -24.20
CA PRO A 647 17.30 9.14 -23.81
C PRO A 647 16.71 9.92 -25.00
N PRO A 648 15.92 10.99 -24.76
CA PRO A 648 15.28 11.76 -25.82
C PRO A 648 16.27 12.47 -26.78
N SER A 649 17.55 12.54 -26.42
CA SER A 649 18.61 13.08 -27.28
C SER A 649 18.97 12.16 -28.45
N LEU A 650 18.60 10.88 -28.39
CA LEU A 650 18.88 9.86 -29.40
C LEU A 650 17.59 9.21 -29.91
N LEU A 651 17.46 9.08 -31.23
CA LEU A 651 16.37 8.34 -31.86
C LEU A 651 16.90 7.01 -32.42
N PRO A 652 16.42 5.85 -31.97
CA PRO A 652 16.84 4.58 -32.53
C PRO A 652 16.35 4.43 -33.98
N SER A 653 17.29 4.22 -34.91
CA SER A 653 17.03 4.20 -36.36
C SER A 653 17.03 2.77 -36.92
N SER A 654 18.04 1.95 -36.58
CA SER A 654 18.12 0.55 -37.03
C SER A 654 18.98 -0.31 -36.12
N VAL A 655 18.78 -1.63 -36.22
CA VAL A 655 19.59 -2.66 -35.56
C VAL A 655 20.22 -3.58 -36.61
N ARG A 656 21.50 -3.94 -36.40
CA ARG A 656 22.19 -5.03 -37.10
C ARG A 656 22.49 -6.18 -36.13
N PRO A 657 22.16 -7.44 -36.46
CA PRO A 657 21.41 -7.90 -37.65
C PRO A 657 19.92 -7.46 -37.66
N SER A 658 19.38 -7.23 -38.86
CA SER A 658 18.01 -6.70 -39.04
C SER A 658 16.95 -7.71 -38.58
N GLY A 659 15.94 -7.24 -37.86
CA GLY A 659 14.83 -8.07 -37.35
C GLY A 659 15.06 -8.67 -35.96
N ALA A 660 16.21 -8.41 -35.33
CA ALA A 660 16.51 -8.89 -33.98
C ALA A 660 15.80 -8.11 -32.86
N CYS A 661 15.33 -6.88 -33.13
CA CYS A 661 14.72 -6.01 -32.14
C CYS A 661 13.47 -5.30 -32.66
N THR A 662 12.56 -5.00 -31.75
CA THR A 662 11.35 -4.20 -31.95
C THR A 662 11.51 -2.83 -31.29
N PHE A 663 11.12 -1.77 -32.01
CA PHE A 663 11.21 -0.39 -31.54
C PHE A 663 9.85 0.06 -30.99
N GLY A 664 9.75 0.27 -29.67
CA GLY A 664 8.59 0.83 -28.97
C GLY A 664 8.99 2.05 -28.12
N GLU A 665 8.48 2.15 -26.90
CA GLU A 665 8.94 3.13 -25.90
C GLU A 665 10.37 2.83 -25.44
N THR A 666 10.72 1.54 -25.36
CA THR A 666 12.09 1.03 -25.25
C THR A 666 12.42 0.16 -26.46
N VAL A 667 13.70 -0.10 -26.72
CA VAL A 667 14.12 -1.06 -27.77
C VAL A 667 14.26 -2.44 -27.14
N LEU A 668 13.40 -3.37 -27.56
CA LEU A 668 13.39 -4.75 -27.06
C LEU A 668 14.01 -5.68 -28.09
N CYS A 669 15.04 -6.42 -27.71
CA CYS A 669 15.77 -7.35 -28.57
C CYS A 669 15.60 -8.79 -28.10
N GLU A 670 15.12 -9.66 -28.99
CA GLU A 670 15.00 -11.10 -28.73
C GLU A 670 16.31 -11.79 -29.12
N LEU A 671 17.06 -12.31 -28.13
CA LEU A 671 18.39 -12.91 -28.35
C LEU A 671 18.31 -14.38 -28.77
N GLY A 672 17.23 -15.06 -28.36
CA GLY A 672 16.95 -16.45 -28.69
C GLY A 672 16.14 -17.15 -27.60
N ASN A 673 15.35 -18.15 -28.00
CA ASN A 673 14.63 -19.02 -27.07
C ASN A 673 14.80 -20.51 -27.49
N PRO A 674 15.82 -21.22 -26.97
CA PRO A 674 16.84 -20.75 -26.02
C PRO A 674 18.03 -20.03 -26.68
N PHE A 675 18.70 -19.19 -25.90
CA PHE A 675 20.06 -18.71 -26.14
C PHE A 675 21.07 -19.72 -25.56
N LYS A 676 21.67 -20.50 -26.45
CA LYS A 676 22.36 -21.75 -26.13
C LYS A 676 23.64 -21.54 -25.33
N ARG A 677 24.08 -22.60 -24.66
CA ARG A 677 25.42 -22.68 -24.06
C ARG A 677 26.51 -22.36 -25.07
N ASN A 678 27.48 -21.54 -24.66
CA ASN A 678 28.59 -21.02 -25.48
C ASN A 678 28.17 -20.13 -26.67
N GLN A 679 26.91 -19.71 -26.74
CA GLN A 679 26.44 -18.79 -27.78
C GLN A 679 26.90 -17.34 -27.49
N ARG A 680 27.13 -16.59 -28.56
CA ARG A 680 27.45 -15.15 -28.53
C ARG A 680 26.52 -14.42 -29.50
N ALA A 681 26.02 -13.25 -29.09
CA ALA A 681 25.24 -12.35 -29.93
C ALA A 681 25.89 -10.97 -29.93
N GLU A 682 26.09 -10.43 -31.12
CA GLU A 682 26.56 -9.06 -31.32
C GLU A 682 25.44 -8.25 -31.97
N LEU A 683 25.06 -7.16 -31.30
CA LEU A 683 24.03 -6.23 -31.73
C LEU A 683 24.66 -4.86 -31.91
N ILE A 684 24.44 -4.23 -33.06
CA ILE A 684 24.84 -2.85 -33.31
C ILE A 684 23.58 -2.01 -33.52
N ILE A 685 23.37 -1.06 -32.62
CA ILE A 685 22.23 -0.14 -32.67
C ILE A 685 22.70 1.18 -33.23
N THR A 686 22.03 1.63 -34.29
CA THR A 686 22.27 2.92 -34.91
C THR A 686 21.25 3.92 -34.36
N PHE A 687 21.74 4.99 -33.76
CA PHE A 687 20.95 6.11 -33.28
C PHE A 687 21.15 7.32 -34.18
N GLU A 688 20.08 8.07 -34.41
CA GLU A 688 20.12 9.41 -34.97
C GLU A 688 20.20 10.42 -33.83
N ALA A 689 21.21 11.28 -33.87
CA ALA A 689 21.44 12.30 -32.86
C ALA A 689 20.54 13.52 -33.14
N ILE A 690 19.30 13.47 -32.68
CA ILE A 690 18.29 14.53 -32.91
C ILE A 690 18.27 15.63 -31.84
N GLY A 691 18.70 15.30 -30.61
CA GLY A 691 18.60 16.20 -29.46
C GLY A 691 19.91 16.43 -28.73
N ILE A 692 21.06 16.23 -29.40
CA ILE A 692 22.36 16.66 -28.85
C ILE A 692 22.52 18.14 -29.13
N MET A 693 22.43 18.94 -28.07
CA MET A 693 22.57 20.40 -28.10
C MET A 693 23.90 20.83 -27.45
N LEU A 694 24.29 22.10 -27.59
CA LEU A 694 25.53 22.67 -27.02
C LEU A 694 25.64 22.54 -25.49
N ASP A 695 24.51 22.41 -24.79
CA ASP A 695 24.42 22.24 -23.33
C ASP A 695 24.42 20.77 -22.88
N THR A 696 24.33 19.83 -23.82
CA THR A 696 24.28 18.39 -23.52
C THR A 696 25.66 17.94 -23.04
N ARG A 697 25.76 17.54 -21.77
CA ARG A 697 27.03 17.10 -21.17
C ARG A 697 27.30 15.61 -21.32
N GLU A 698 26.26 14.81 -21.18
CA GLU A 698 26.35 13.36 -21.20
C GLU A 698 25.09 12.73 -21.81
N VAL A 699 25.30 11.60 -22.48
CA VAL A 699 24.25 10.74 -23.03
C VAL A 699 24.32 9.41 -22.30
N LEU A 700 23.17 8.99 -21.76
CA LEU A 700 23.04 7.83 -20.88
C LEU A 700 22.07 6.84 -21.51
N VAL A 701 22.54 5.63 -21.82
CA VAL A 701 21.70 4.53 -22.35
C VAL A 701 21.73 3.37 -21.37
N TRP A 702 20.56 2.91 -20.93
CA TRP A 702 20.42 1.77 -20.03
C TRP A 702 20.19 0.48 -20.80
N LEU A 703 20.91 -0.58 -20.42
CA LEU A 703 20.87 -1.90 -21.03
C LEU A 703 20.51 -2.94 -19.97
N ASP A 704 19.30 -3.48 -20.05
CA ASP A 704 18.74 -4.44 -19.11
C ASP A 704 18.63 -5.81 -19.75
N LEU A 705 19.41 -6.76 -19.26
CA LEU A 705 19.39 -8.14 -19.74
C LEU A 705 18.52 -8.99 -18.82
N SER A 706 17.65 -9.81 -19.42
CA SER A 706 16.70 -10.65 -18.69
C SER A 706 16.58 -12.04 -19.33
N THR A 707 16.24 -13.04 -18.51
CA THR A 707 16.08 -14.44 -18.89
C THR A 707 15.09 -15.10 -17.94
N GLN A 708 14.40 -16.14 -18.39
CA GLN A 708 13.58 -16.98 -17.50
C GLN A 708 14.39 -18.11 -16.84
N SER A 709 15.62 -18.37 -17.31
CA SER A 709 16.55 -19.30 -16.64
C SER A 709 17.04 -18.72 -15.30
N THR A 710 17.57 -19.57 -14.41
CA THR A 710 18.01 -19.13 -13.07
C THR A 710 19.34 -18.38 -13.16
N GLN A 711 19.32 -17.08 -12.87
CA GLN A 711 20.52 -16.23 -12.80
C GLN A 711 20.25 -14.97 -11.95
N GLU A 712 20.94 -14.83 -10.81
CA GLU A 712 20.69 -13.76 -9.83
C GLU A 712 21.60 -12.52 -10.01
N ASP A 713 22.64 -12.61 -10.85
CA ASP A 713 23.66 -11.57 -11.02
C ASP A 713 23.39 -10.59 -12.18
N LEU A 714 22.18 -10.59 -12.74
CA LEU A 714 21.78 -9.67 -13.81
C LEU A 714 21.50 -8.27 -13.23
N GLN A 715 22.37 -7.31 -13.57
CA GLN A 715 22.21 -5.90 -13.23
C GLN A 715 22.17 -5.02 -14.48
N PRO A 716 21.40 -3.90 -14.44
CA PRO A 716 21.40 -2.88 -15.49
C PRO A 716 22.81 -2.37 -15.81
N VAL A 717 23.19 -2.37 -17.09
CA VAL A 717 24.46 -1.80 -17.54
C VAL A 717 24.23 -0.41 -18.12
N LEU A 718 24.91 0.59 -17.56
CA LEU A 718 24.84 1.98 -18.03
C LEU A 718 25.93 2.29 -19.05
N ALA A 719 25.55 2.49 -20.31
CA ALA A 719 26.43 2.99 -21.36
C ALA A 719 26.46 4.52 -21.32
N LYS A 720 27.57 5.09 -20.82
CA LYS A 720 27.77 6.54 -20.65
C LYS A 720 28.69 7.10 -21.74
N LEU A 721 28.23 8.18 -22.39
CA LEU A 721 28.99 8.93 -23.40
C LEU A 721 29.06 10.41 -23.00
N LEU A 722 30.27 10.95 -22.85
CA LEU A 722 30.49 12.38 -22.62
C LEU A 722 30.51 13.12 -23.96
N VAL A 723 29.91 14.30 -24.02
CA VAL A 723 29.88 15.13 -25.22
C VAL A 723 30.83 16.32 -25.01
N ASP A 724 31.83 16.44 -25.89
CA ASP A 724 32.80 17.54 -25.89
C ASP A 724 32.64 18.33 -27.18
N TYR A 725 32.55 19.66 -27.05
CA TYR A 725 32.36 20.57 -28.17
C TYR A 725 33.56 21.51 -28.29
N SER A 726 34.22 21.48 -29.44
CA SER A 726 35.39 22.30 -29.72
C SER A 726 35.08 23.33 -30.81
N ILE A 727 35.25 24.61 -30.49
CA ILE A 727 35.05 25.71 -31.44
C ILE A 727 36.31 25.91 -32.26
N GLN A 728 36.16 25.95 -33.58
CA GLN A 728 37.25 26.29 -34.49
C GLN A 728 37.28 27.79 -34.73
N SER A 729 38.42 28.43 -34.47
CA SER A 729 38.61 29.87 -34.64
C SER A 729 39.96 30.19 -35.28
N SER A 730 40.09 31.40 -35.83
CA SER A 730 41.37 31.96 -36.26
C SER A 730 41.43 33.45 -35.96
N LEU A 731 42.63 33.94 -35.61
CA LEU A 731 42.96 35.35 -35.46
C LEU A 731 44.09 35.70 -36.43
N SER A 732 43.87 36.71 -37.26
CA SER A 732 44.88 37.28 -38.17
C SER A 732 44.91 38.80 -38.06
N ILE A 733 46.02 39.42 -38.46
CA ILE A 733 46.20 40.87 -38.49
C ILE A 733 46.60 41.28 -39.91
N ALA A 734 45.99 42.35 -40.45
CA ALA A 734 46.28 42.81 -41.81
C ALA A 734 47.70 43.37 -41.93
N SER A 735 48.10 44.23 -40.99
CA SER A 735 49.43 44.85 -40.92
C SER A 735 50.06 44.59 -39.55
N SER A 736 50.86 43.53 -39.42
CA SER A 736 51.63 43.24 -38.19
C SER A 736 52.77 44.22 -37.93
N HIS A 737 53.10 45.05 -38.92
CA HIS A 737 54.16 46.04 -38.85
C HIS A 737 53.68 47.36 -39.45
N VAL A 738 53.70 48.42 -38.65
CA VAL A 738 53.28 49.77 -39.05
C VAL A 738 54.47 50.71 -38.87
N GLN A 739 54.73 51.54 -39.87
CA GLN A 739 55.74 52.60 -39.78
C GLN A 739 55.06 53.92 -39.47
N SER A 740 55.63 54.69 -38.55
CA SER A 740 55.16 56.01 -38.17
C SER A 740 56.34 56.94 -37.95
N TYR A 741 56.06 58.24 -37.91
CA TYR A 741 57.08 59.25 -37.69
C TYR A 741 56.75 60.12 -36.48
N PHE A 742 57.77 60.66 -35.82
CA PHE A 742 57.59 61.69 -34.79
C PHE A 742 58.32 62.98 -35.19
N SER A 743 57.60 64.10 -35.11
CA SER A 743 58.07 65.45 -35.43
C SER A 743 57.22 66.50 -34.70
N GLY A 744 57.68 67.75 -34.67
CA GLY A 744 56.97 68.87 -34.03
C GLY A 744 57.64 69.39 -32.75
N VAL A 745 56.88 70.13 -31.94
CA VAL A 745 57.32 70.73 -30.67
C VAL A 745 56.72 69.98 -29.48
N VAL A 746 57.39 70.03 -28.34
CA VAL A 746 56.92 69.39 -27.10
C VAL A 746 55.68 70.12 -26.59
N VAL A 747 54.53 69.45 -26.64
CA VAL A 747 53.25 69.93 -26.08
C VAL A 747 52.93 69.14 -24.80
N GLY A 748 52.56 69.84 -23.73
CA GLY A 748 52.17 69.23 -22.46
C GLY A 748 50.76 68.64 -22.51
N GLU A 749 50.50 67.61 -21.71
CA GLU A 749 49.24 66.85 -21.68
C GLU A 749 47.98 67.72 -21.49
N SER A 750 48.04 68.74 -20.63
CA SER A 750 46.92 69.66 -20.36
C SER A 750 46.63 70.66 -21.49
N ALA A 751 47.53 70.78 -22.47
CA ALA A 751 47.39 71.68 -23.60
C ALA A 751 46.85 70.98 -24.87
N MET A 752 46.68 69.66 -24.84
CA MET A 752 46.13 68.88 -25.96
C MET A 752 44.60 68.95 -25.97
N GLN A 753 43.99 69.34 -27.09
CA GLN A 753 42.52 69.41 -27.25
C GLN A 753 42.01 68.54 -28.40
N LYS A 754 42.83 68.36 -29.44
CA LYS A 754 42.52 67.54 -30.61
C LYS A 754 43.41 66.31 -30.63
N GLU A 755 42.91 65.25 -31.24
CA GLU A 755 43.70 64.03 -31.50
C GLU A 755 44.99 64.36 -32.28
N GLN A 756 44.96 65.38 -33.14
CA GLN A 756 46.12 65.87 -33.92
C GLN A 756 47.27 66.40 -33.05
N ASP A 757 46.98 66.90 -31.84
CA ASP A 757 47.98 67.49 -30.96
C ASP A 757 48.88 66.42 -30.32
N VAL A 758 48.46 65.15 -30.34
CA VAL A 758 49.18 64.01 -29.75
C VAL A 758 50.34 63.56 -30.64
N GLY A 759 50.08 63.41 -31.95
CA GLY A 759 51.07 62.96 -32.92
C GLY A 759 50.49 62.13 -34.07
N SER A 760 51.32 61.28 -34.66
CA SER A 760 51.01 60.54 -35.89
C SER A 760 50.00 59.41 -35.67
N PRO A 761 49.04 59.19 -36.59
CA PRO A 761 48.02 58.15 -36.45
C PRO A 761 48.55 56.75 -36.72
N LEU A 762 48.04 55.79 -35.95
CA LEU A 762 48.30 54.36 -36.03
C LEU A 762 46.96 53.64 -36.17
N THR A 763 46.92 52.66 -37.08
CA THR A 763 45.74 51.82 -37.29
C THR A 763 46.14 50.36 -37.35
N PHE A 764 45.42 49.51 -36.63
CA PHE A 764 45.63 48.06 -36.61
C PHE A 764 44.31 47.34 -36.86
N ASP A 765 44.27 46.57 -37.94
CA ASP A 765 43.09 45.77 -38.32
C ASP A 765 43.29 44.29 -37.97
N PHE A 766 42.51 43.81 -36.99
CA PHE A 766 42.49 42.42 -36.55
C PHE A 766 41.26 41.72 -37.11
N GLN A 767 41.48 40.65 -37.88
CA GLN A 767 40.43 39.86 -38.48
C GLN A 767 40.22 38.58 -37.66
N VAL A 768 38.98 38.38 -37.19
CA VAL A 768 38.57 37.20 -36.43
C VAL A 768 37.62 36.36 -37.28
N THR A 769 37.94 35.09 -37.43
CA THR A 769 37.00 34.12 -38.01
C THR A 769 36.69 33.02 -36.99
N THR A 770 35.41 32.74 -36.83
CA THR A 770 34.92 31.61 -36.03
C THR A 770 34.24 30.60 -36.97
N LYS A 771 34.12 29.35 -36.57
CA LYS A 771 33.31 28.35 -37.27
C LYS A 771 32.52 27.61 -36.20
N GLY A 772 31.20 27.80 -36.20
CA GLY A 772 30.31 27.23 -35.19
C GLY A 772 29.02 28.06 -35.04
N GLU A 773 28.09 27.54 -34.24
CA GLU A 773 26.88 28.27 -33.85
C GLU A 773 27.19 29.39 -32.85
N SER A 774 26.28 30.38 -32.76
CA SER A 774 26.34 31.41 -31.72
C SER A 774 26.20 30.77 -30.34
N LEU A 775 27.10 31.09 -29.42
CA LEU A 775 27.07 30.55 -28.05
C LEU A 775 25.94 31.13 -27.19
N GLY A 776 25.24 32.17 -27.64
CA GLY A 776 24.15 32.80 -26.88
C GLY A 776 24.58 33.14 -25.45
N THR A 777 23.88 32.61 -24.45
CA THR A 777 24.20 32.79 -23.03
C THR A 777 25.30 31.86 -22.51
N LEU A 778 25.73 30.85 -23.28
CA LEU A 778 26.64 29.77 -22.83
C LEU A 778 28.10 30.21 -22.72
N GLY A 779 28.50 31.30 -23.38
CA GLY A 779 29.84 31.87 -23.27
C GLY A 779 30.07 32.99 -24.28
N THR A 780 31.10 33.79 -24.06
CA THR A 780 31.49 34.89 -24.95
C THR A 780 32.93 34.73 -25.42
N ILE A 781 33.16 34.98 -26.71
CA ILE A 781 34.50 35.02 -27.30
C ILE A 781 35.00 36.46 -27.16
N LEU A 782 36.22 36.63 -26.65
CA LEU A 782 36.81 37.91 -26.30
C LEU A 782 38.14 38.09 -27.05
N LEU A 783 38.37 39.31 -27.57
CA LEU A 783 39.65 39.74 -28.09
C LEU A 783 40.31 40.66 -27.05
N GLY A 784 41.39 40.17 -26.43
CA GLY A 784 42.18 40.90 -25.44
C GLY A 784 43.46 41.48 -26.04
N PHE A 785 43.78 42.72 -25.68
CA PHE A 785 44.97 43.43 -26.14
C PHE A 785 45.93 43.69 -24.99
N GLU A 786 47.20 43.33 -25.16
CA GLU A 786 48.30 43.75 -24.32
C GLU A 786 48.96 44.97 -24.97
N TRP A 787 48.49 46.16 -24.57
CA TRP A 787 48.80 47.40 -25.27
C TRP A 787 49.93 48.18 -24.58
N PRO A 788 51.00 48.56 -25.30
CA PRO A 788 52.12 49.33 -24.75
C PRO A 788 51.72 50.80 -24.56
N TYR A 789 51.28 51.12 -23.34
CA TYR A 789 50.57 52.34 -23.00
C TYR A 789 51.51 53.47 -22.54
N GLU A 790 52.45 53.14 -21.64
CA GLU A 790 53.39 54.08 -21.04
C GLU A 790 54.82 53.53 -21.08
N ILE A 791 55.81 54.41 -21.01
CA ILE A 791 57.18 54.01 -20.63
C ILE A 791 57.29 53.87 -19.10
N PRO A 792 58.31 53.18 -18.55
CA PRO A 792 58.47 52.98 -17.10
C PRO A 792 58.49 54.29 -16.28
N ASN A 793 58.78 55.42 -16.92
CA ASN A 793 58.85 56.74 -16.32
C ASN A 793 57.46 57.42 -16.20
N GLY A 794 56.38 56.75 -16.62
CA GLY A 794 55.01 57.26 -16.54
C GLY A 794 54.61 58.21 -17.67
N LYS A 795 55.44 58.36 -18.72
CA LYS A 795 55.09 59.13 -19.93
C LYS A 795 54.36 58.25 -20.95
N TRP A 796 53.46 58.85 -21.71
CA TRP A 796 52.68 58.19 -22.76
C TRP A 796 53.54 57.62 -23.89
N LEU A 797 53.18 56.44 -24.39
CA LEU A 797 53.86 55.80 -25.52
C LEU A 797 52.94 55.76 -26.75
N LEU A 798 51.92 54.89 -26.72
CA LEU A 798 50.89 54.80 -27.75
C LEU A 798 49.53 55.12 -27.13
N TYR A 799 48.91 56.21 -27.59
CA TYR A 799 47.62 56.68 -27.09
C TYR A 799 46.47 56.06 -27.88
N PRO A 800 45.65 55.16 -27.30
CA PRO A 800 44.53 54.56 -28.00
C PRO A 800 43.34 55.52 -28.08
N THR A 801 42.76 55.69 -29.27
CA THR A 801 41.72 56.69 -29.53
C THR A 801 40.34 56.06 -29.65
N GLU A 802 40.19 55.02 -30.46
CA GLU A 802 38.94 54.26 -30.58
C GLU A 802 39.16 52.83 -31.06
N ILE A 803 38.19 51.96 -30.77
CA ILE A 803 38.14 50.58 -31.26
C ILE A 803 36.84 50.42 -32.05
N LEU A 804 36.95 50.24 -33.35
CA LEU A 804 35.82 50.03 -34.24
C LEU A 804 35.67 48.54 -34.55
N VAL A 805 34.45 48.03 -34.45
CA VAL A 805 34.05 46.67 -34.82
C VAL A 805 33.23 46.79 -36.09
N ASN A 806 33.69 46.14 -37.16
CA ASN A 806 33.05 46.15 -38.49
C ASN A 806 32.77 47.56 -39.04
N GLY A 807 33.56 48.55 -38.62
CA GLY A 807 33.50 49.95 -39.09
C GLY A 807 32.43 50.84 -38.46
N ASN A 808 31.41 50.29 -37.79
CA ASN A 808 30.25 51.07 -37.30
C ASN A 808 30.03 50.99 -35.78
N GLU A 809 30.45 49.92 -35.11
CA GLU A 809 30.22 49.73 -33.66
C GLU A 809 31.49 50.06 -32.88
N THR A 810 31.38 50.83 -31.78
CA THR A 810 32.52 51.14 -30.93
C THR A 810 32.59 50.18 -29.74
N CYS A 811 33.76 49.55 -29.54
CA CYS A 811 34.03 48.76 -28.34
C CYS A 811 34.66 49.64 -27.26
N GLN A 812 33.98 49.81 -26.13
CA GLN A 812 34.50 50.56 -24.99
C GLN A 812 34.81 49.61 -23.82
N PRO A 813 36.10 49.27 -23.59
CA PRO A 813 36.48 48.39 -22.50
C PRO A 813 36.30 49.08 -21.14
N PRO A 814 36.01 48.32 -20.07
CA PRO A 814 35.87 48.87 -18.73
C PRO A 814 37.20 49.48 -18.25
N GLY A 815 37.13 50.63 -17.57
CA GLY A 815 38.29 51.32 -16.99
C GLY A 815 38.71 52.62 -17.69
N GLY A 816 37.99 53.06 -18.73
CA GLY A 816 38.24 54.37 -19.38
C GLY A 816 39.61 54.48 -20.06
N ILE A 817 40.12 53.36 -20.56
CA ILE A 817 41.49 53.24 -21.12
C ILE A 817 41.58 53.83 -22.54
N ILE A 818 40.45 53.88 -23.26
CA ILE A 818 40.35 54.40 -24.62
C ILE A 818 39.96 55.88 -24.56
N ASN A 819 40.75 56.73 -25.21
CA ASN A 819 40.64 58.19 -25.20
C ASN A 819 40.42 58.80 -23.79
N PRO A 820 41.27 58.52 -22.79
CA PRO A 820 41.10 58.99 -21.41
C PRO A 820 41.09 60.52 -21.26
N LEU A 821 41.71 61.25 -22.19
CA LEU A 821 41.75 62.71 -22.20
C LEU A 821 40.52 63.35 -22.91
N ASN A 822 39.58 62.53 -23.41
CA ASN A 822 38.39 62.98 -24.15
C ASN A 822 38.74 63.96 -25.30
N LEU A 823 39.79 63.65 -26.06
CA LEU A 823 40.21 64.46 -27.20
C LEU A 823 39.16 64.39 -28.33
N THR A 824 38.99 65.49 -29.05
CA THR A 824 38.06 65.57 -30.19
C THR A 824 38.59 64.77 -31.40
N LEU A 825 37.77 63.84 -31.90
CA LEU A 825 38.07 62.97 -33.07
C LEU A 825 37.57 63.63 -34.37
N LEU A 826 38.24 63.37 -35.50
CA LEU A 826 38.11 64.16 -36.75
C LEU A 826 36.89 63.88 -37.64
N GLU A 827 35.91 63.08 -37.24
CA GLU A 827 34.76 62.75 -38.11
C GLU A 827 33.59 63.75 -38.07
N ASP A 828 33.67 64.85 -37.30
CA ASP A 828 32.54 65.77 -37.08
C ASP A 828 32.46 67.02 -38.00
N GLN A 829 33.16 67.06 -39.15
CA GLN A 829 33.01 68.19 -40.09
C GLN A 829 32.90 67.78 -41.57
N ALA A 830 31.67 67.72 -42.07
CA ALA A 830 31.36 67.88 -43.50
C ALA A 830 31.71 69.31 -43.97
N PRO A 831 32.12 69.51 -45.24
CA PRO A 831 32.77 70.75 -45.66
C PRO A 831 31.74 71.88 -45.88
N SER A 832 31.79 72.93 -45.06
CA SER A 832 31.06 74.17 -45.32
C SER A 832 31.97 75.21 -45.98
N ARG A 833 31.60 75.66 -47.18
CA ARG A 833 32.21 76.80 -47.88
C ARG A 833 32.01 78.07 -47.06
N HIS A 834 33.08 78.75 -46.65
CA HIS A 834 33.01 80.19 -46.39
C HIS A 834 34.30 80.96 -46.74
N ARG A 835 34.11 81.84 -47.73
CA ARG A 835 34.70 83.15 -48.08
C ARG A 835 36.00 83.63 -47.39
N ARG A 836 36.98 83.99 -48.24
CA ARG A 836 38.21 84.75 -47.90
C ARG A 836 37.90 86.15 -47.36
N GLU A 837 38.59 86.54 -46.31
CA GLU A 837 38.93 87.94 -46.01
C GLU A 837 40.32 87.96 -45.33
N LEU A 838 41.20 88.84 -45.82
CA LEU A 838 42.59 89.03 -45.40
C LEU A 838 42.66 90.07 -44.26
N GLU A 839 43.48 89.82 -43.24
CA GLU A 839 44.15 90.84 -42.40
C GLU A 839 45.47 90.25 -41.82
N PRO A 840 46.47 91.07 -41.40
CA PRO A 840 47.89 90.90 -41.71
C PRO A 840 48.72 90.15 -40.64
N PRO A 841 49.98 89.76 -40.94
CA PRO A 841 50.83 89.01 -40.01
C PRO A 841 51.57 89.94 -39.02
N GLU A 842 51.58 89.56 -37.74
CA GLU A 842 52.57 90.02 -36.75
C GLU A 842 53.57 88.88 -36.44
N PRO A 843 54.82 89.22 -36.04
CA PRO A 843 56.02 88.48 -36.44
C PRO A 843 56.35 87.31 -35.51
N ALA A 844 56.60 86.13 -36.09
CA ALA A 844 57.22 85.01 -35.40
C ALA A 844 58.76 85.06 -35.54
N GLU A 845 59.45 84.87 -34.43
CA GLU A 845 60.91 84.74 -34.33
C GLU A 845 61.44 83.56 -35.19
N PRO A 846 62.67 83.62 -35.73
CA PRO A 846 63.19 82.56 -36.58
C PRO A 846 63.48 81.28 -35.77
N PRO A 847 63.06 80.09 -36.23
CA PRO A 847 63.45 78.85 -35.59
C PRO A 847 64.93 78.54 -35.83
N ILE A 848 65.58 78.08 -34.78
CA ILE A 848 66.98 77.65 -34.75
C ILE A 848 67.14 76.41 -35.65
N THR A 849 67.97 76.54 -36.69
CA THR A 849 68.44 75.45 -37.55
C THR A 849 69.36 74.51 -36.76
N LEU A 850 69.06 73.21 -36.73
CA LEU A 850 69.95 72.19 -36.21
C LEU A 850 70.30 71.18 -37.30
N ALA A 851 71.60 71.21 -37.64
CA ALA A 851 72.27 70.48 -38.69
C ALA A 851 72.07 68.96 -38.64
N THR A 852 72.20 68.36 -39.82
CA THR A 852 72.47 66.93 -40.06
C THR A 852 73.56 66.39 -39.14
N ALA A 853 73.17 65.63 -38.12
CA ALA A 853 74.05 64.81 -37.31
C ALA A 853 73.57 63.35 -37.37
N LYS A 854 74.44 62.42 -37.75
CA LYS A 854 74.19 60.97 -37.57
C LYS A 854 73.89 60.73 -36.09
N LYS A 855 72.72 60.18 -35.79
CA LYS A 855 72.33 59.87 -34.41
C LYS A 855 73.18 58.74 -33.83
N ALA A 856 73.33 58.72 -32.52
CA ALA A 856 74.30 57.87 -31.82
C ALA A 856 73.90 56.39 -31.74
N ARG A 857 72.61 56.05 -31.92
CA ARG A 857 72.08 54.68 -31.78
C ARG A 857 71.04 54.41 -32.87
N SER A 858 71.16 53.27 -33.55
CA SER A 858 70.32 52.94 -34.70
C SER A 858 68.90 52.50 -34.32
N GLU A 859 68.71 51.76 -33.22
CA GLU A 859 67.40 51.18 -32.88
C GLU A 859 67.26 50.90 -31.37
N VAL A 860 66.06 51.08 -30.81
CA VAL A 860 65.67 50.64 -29.46
C VAL A 860 64.33 49.90 -29.48
N LEU A 861 64.21 48.84 -28.67
CA LEU A 861 63.01 48.00 -28.61
C LEU A 861 62.25 48.16 -27.28
N LEU A 862 61.00 48.61 -27.38
CA LEU A 862 60.04 48.73 -26.30
C LEU A 862 59.03 47.56 -26.36
N SER A 863 58.96 46.77 -25.29
CA SER A 863 58.12 45.57 -25.20
C SER A 863 57.63 45.34 -23.78
N CYS A 864 56.36 44.94 -23.66
CA CYS A 864 55.73 44.52 -22.40
C CYS A 864 56.50 43.36 -21.74
N SER A 865 56.87 42.36 -22.56
CA SER A 865 57.54 41.13 -22.11
C SER A 865 58.93 41.36 -21.52
N LYS A 866 59.63 42.42 -21.95
CA LYS A 866 60.97 42.78 -21.47
C LYS A 866 60.94 43.85 -20.37
N GLY A 867 59.75 44.29 -19.93
CA GLY A 867 59.58 45.35 -18.94
C GLY A 867 60.06 46.73 -19.39
N THR A 868 60.33 46.92 -20.69
CA THR A 868 60.79 48.20 -21.24
C THR A 868 59.63 49.15 -21.58
N ALA A 869 58.39 48.67 -21.56
CA ALA A 869 57.17 49.47 -21.61
C ALA A 869 56.16 48.93 -20.58
N ARG A 870 55.34 49.81 -20.02
CA ARG A 870 54.22 49.48 -19.14
C ARG A 870 52.97 49.29 -19.99
N CYS A 871 52.45 48.07 -19.98
CA CYS A 871 51.34 47.67 -20.83
C CYS A 871 50.04 47.50 -20.05
N VAL A 872 48.93 47.83 -20.71
CA VAL A 872 47.58 47.72 -20.15
C VAL A 872 46.84 46.62 -20.91
N TRP A 873 46.10 45.80 -20.15
CA TRP A 873 45.24 44.78 -20.70
C TRP A 873 43.80 45.27 -20.79
N PHE A 874 43.20 45.19 -21.98
CA PHE A 874 41.77 45.46 -22.16
C PHE A 874 41.13 44.47 -23.12
N GLU A 875 39.84 44.23 -22.94
CA GLU A 875 39.09 43.16 -23.60
C GLU A 875 37.87 43.70 -24.33
N CYS A 876 37.66 43.23 -25.56
CA CYS A 876 36.48 43.52 -26.37
C CYS A 876 35.67 42.24 -26.67
N PRO A 877 34.38 42.18 -26.30
CA PRO A 877 33.51 41.05 -26.62
C PRO A 877 33.10 41.05 -28.10
N LEU A 878 33.03 39.86 -28.69
CA LEU A 878 32.40 39.64 -30.01
C LEU A 878 30.89 39.52 -29.81
N LEU A 879 30.13 40.51 -30.28
CA LEU A 879 28.68 40.64 -29.99
C LEU A 879 27.76 39.93 -31.00
N ASP A 880 28.10 39.82 -32.29
CA ASP A 880 27.23 39.09 -33.24
C ASP A 880 27.93 38.55 -34.52
N SER A 881 27.16 37.74 -35.24
CA SER A 881 27.51 36.48 -35.88
C SER A 881 27.41 36.50 -37.42
N GLN A 882 28.05 37.47 -38.07
CA GLN A 882 28.26 37.48 -39.53
C GLN A 882 29.75 37.58 -39.82
N HIS A 883 30.30 36.54 -40.47
CA HIS A 883 31.74 36.36 -40.64
C HIS A 883 32.23 37.05 -41.91
N PRO A 884 33.46 37.63 -41.93
CA PRO A 884 34.44 37.82 -40.84
C PRO A 884 34.26 39.15 -40.08
N ASN A 885 34.55 39.16 -38.77
CA ASN A 885 34.54 40.38 -37.96
C ASN A 885 35.93 41.04 -37.98
N THR A 886 35.98 42.35 -38.23
CA THR A 886 37.21 43.15 -38.26
C THR A 886 37.21 44.15 -37.11
N PHE A 887 38.21 44.07 -36.24
CA PHE A 887 38.47 45.04 -35.17
C PHE A 887 39.56 46.01 -35.63
N THR A 888 39.20 47.27 -35.81
CA THR A 888 40.13 48.37 -36.14
C THR A 888 40.44 49.16 -34.88
N LEU A 889 41.65 48.99 -34.37
CA LEU A 889 42.18 49.75 -33.24
C LEU A 889 42.93 50.97 -33.77
N ARG A 890 42.37 52.16 -33.52
CA ARG A 890 43.01 53.44 -33.86
C ARG A 890 43.75 53.97 -32.63
N ALA A 891 44.95 54.47 -32.86
CA ALA A 891 45.81 55.03 -31.83
C ALA A 891 46.72 56.12 -32.41
N ARG A 892 47.48 56.79 -31.55
CA ARG A 892 48.50 57.76 -31.97
C ARG A 892 49.81 57.56 -31.25
N VAL A 893 50.90 57.90 -31.94
CA VAL A 893 52.22 58.04 -31.33
C VAL A 893 52.25 59.34 -30.52
N TRP A 894 52.74 59.27 -29.28
CA TRP A 894 52.85 60.46 -28.43
C TRP A 894 54.13 61.24 -28.73
N ASN A 895 54.09 62.17 -29.69
CA ASN A 895 55.29 62.83 -30.24
C ASN A 895 56.16 63.48 -29.15
N SER A 896 55.57 64.15 -28.15
CA SER A 896 56.31 64.80 -27.06
C SER A 896 57.25 63.83 -26.33
N THR A 897 56.85 62.59 -26.11
CA THR A 897 57.67 61.59 -25.40
C THR A 897 58.79 61.05 -26.29
N PHE A 898 58.52 60.86 -27.58
CA PHE A 898 59.56 60.45 -28.53
C PHE A 898 60.61 61.53 -28.77
N ILE A 899 60.21 62.81 -28.77
CA ILE A 899 61.11 63.96 -28.89
C ILE A 899 61.97 64.13 -27.64
N GLU A 900 61.41 63.94 -26.44
CA GLU A 900 62.14 64.12 -25.18
C GLU A 900 63.07 62.96 -24.84
N GLU A 901 62.59 61.71 -24.93
CA GLU A 901 63.28 60.53 -24.41
C GLU A 901 64.08 59.77 -25.49
N PHE A 902 63.68 59.89 -26.76
CA PHE A 902 64.20 59.07 -27.86
C PHE A 902 64.84 59.88 -28.99
N ARG A 903 65.19 61.15 -28.75
CA ARG A 903 65.82 62.06 -29.74
C ARG A 903 67.09 61.47 -30.38
N ASP A 904 67.89 60.74 -29.60
CA ASP A 904 69.19 60.18 -29.99
C ASP A 904 69.08 58.87 -30.78
N PHE A 905 67.88 58.36 -31.04
CA PHE A 905 67.62 57.15 -31.80
C PHE A 905 67.07 57.47 -33.19
N ASP A 906 67.53 56.72 -34.20
CA ASP A 906 66.98 56.78 -35.56
C ASP A 906 65.59 56.12 -35.63
N ARG A 907 65.44 54.98 -34.95
CA ARG A 907 64.22 54.17 -34.92
C ARG A 907 63.88 53.68 -33.51
N VAL A 908 62.61 53.81 -33.13
CA VAL A 908 62.07 53.24 -31.89
C VAL A 908 61.03 52.18 -32.26
N LYS A 909 61.29 50.93 -31.91
CA LYS A 909 60.41 49.81 -32.18
C LYS A 909 59.55 49.49 -30.97
N VAL A 910 58.23 49.59 -31.10
CA VAL A 910 57.25 49.27 -30.06
C VAL A 910 56.53 47.99 -30.42
N THR A 911 56.34 47.07 -29.47
CA THR A 911 55.69 45.77 -29.70
C THR A 911 54.53 45.54 -28.74
N GLY A 912 53.42 45.02 -29.25
CA GLY A 912 52.24 44.61 -28.47
C GLY A 912 51.66 43.28 -28.93
N THR A 913 50.73 42.72 -28.15
CA THR A 913 50.09 41.43 -28.47
C THR A 913 48.57 41.52 -28.41
N ALA A 914 47.89 40.71 -29.23
CA ALA A 914 46.44 40.54 -29.18
C ALA A 914 46.11 39.05 -29.12
N THR A 915 45.18 38.67 -28.24
CA THR A 915 44.80 37.26 -28.01
C THR A 915 43.29 37.06 -28.10
N LEU A 916 42.88 36.02 -28.81
CA LEU A 916 41.50 35.56 -28.90
C LEU A 916 41.31 34.36 -28.00
N PHE A 917 40.34 34.43 -27.08
CA PHE A 917 40.05 33.36 -26.12
C PHE A 917 38.55 33.29 -25.80
N LEU A 918 38.11 32.15 -25.23
CA LEU A 918 36.73 31.90 -24.85
C LEU A 918 36.56 32.03 -23.33
N ARG A 919 35.51 32.73 -22.89
CA ARG A 919 35.04 32.75 -21.49
C ARG A 919 33.66 32.09 -21.42
N SER A 920 33.61 30.84 -20.96
CA SER A 920 32.37 30.07 -20.78
C SER A 920 32.24 29.55 -19.36
N HIS A 921 31.00 29.45 -18.89
CA HIS A 921 30.66 28.80 -17.61
C HIS A 921 30.42 27.29 -17.77
N VAL A 922 30.51 26.75 -18.99
CA VAL A 922 30.30 25.35 -19.32
C VAL A 922 31.66 24.72 -19.69
N PRO A 923 32.17 23.76 -18.91
CA PRO A 923 33.51 23.20 -19.14
C PRO A 923 33.62 22.27 -20.36
N THR A 924 32.49 21.80 -20.91
CA THR A 924 32.43 20.95 -22.11
C THR A 924 32.55 21.73 -23.42
N ILE A 925 32.62 23.07 -23.35
CA ILE A 925 32.85 23.93 -24.52
C ILE A 925 34.29 24.43 -24.44
N THR A 926 35.10 24.04 -25.42
CA THR A 926 36.52 24.39 -25.47
C THR A 926 36.87 25.15 -26.75
N MET A 927 37.85 26.06 -26.65
CA MET A 927 38.38 26.81 -27.78
C MET A 927 39.89 26.98 -27.58
N ARG A 928 40.66 26.88 -28.67
CA ARG A 928 42.11 27.15 -28.63
C ARG A 928 42.35 28.65 -28.57
N ASN A 929 43.28 29.09 -27.72
CA ASN A 929 43.68 30.50 -27.67
C ASN A 929 44.58 30.82 -28.87
N HIS A 930 44.30 31.91 -29.57
CA HIS A 930 45.11 32.39 -30.70
C HIS A 930 45.74 33.75 -30.37
N THR A 931 47.06 33.88 -30.49
CA THR A 931 47.78 35.12 -30.18
C THR A 931 48.53 35.62 -31.42
N VAL A 932 48.37 36.91 -31.73
CA VAL A 932 49.13 37.61 -32.78
C VAL A 932 49.95 38.74 -32.16
N ARG A 933 51.07 39.09 -32.81
CA ARG A 933 51.97 40.16 -32.38
C ARG A 933 51.96 41.27 -33.42
N PHE A 934 51.95 42.51 -32.95
CA PHE A 934 52.08 43.69 -33.80
C PHE A 934 53.25 44.55 -33.36
N SER A 935 53.81 45.32 -34.28
CA SER A 935 54.95 46.19 -34.04
C SER A 935 54.80 47.52 -34.77
N VAL A 936 55.30 48.59 -34.14
CA VAL A 936 55.40 49.92 -34.71
C VAL A 936 56.86 50.31 -34.76
N ASP A 937 57.35 50.66 -35.93
CA ASP A 937 58.65 51.34 -36.08
C ASP A 937 58.36 52.84 -36.17
N VAL A 938 58.75 53.59 -35.13
CA VAL A 938 58.63 55.04 -35.09
C VAL A 938 59.98 55.66 -35.45
N ASP A 939 60.07 56.22 -36.65
CA ASP A 939 61.28 56.85 -37.19
C ASP A 939 61.24 58.38 -36.96
N SER A 940 62.39 59.03 -36.84
CA SER A 940 62.41 60.49 -36.77
C SER A 940 62.33 61.10 -38.17
N GLU A 941 61.44 62.07 -38.37
CA GLU A 941 61.30 62.76 -39.66
C GLU A 941 62.48 63.73 -39.88
N LEU A 942 63.20 63.57 -40.99
CA LEU A 942 64.23 64.50 -41.45
C LEU A 942 63.56 65.58 -42.30
N GLN A 943 63.54 66.82 -41.82
CA GLN A 943 63.02 67.95 -42.59
C GLN A 943 64.12 68.44 -43.53
N GLU A 944 63.94 68.30 -44.85
CA GLU A 944 64.85 68.84 -45.86
C GLU A 944 64.86 70.38 -45.79
N GLU A 945 66.05 70.98 -45.65
CA GLU A 945 66.22 72.44 -45.70
C GLU A 945 65.81 72.97 -47.09
N GLN A 946 64.87 73.92 -47.10
CA GLN A 946 64.62 74.75 -48.28
C GLN A 946 65.87 75.62 -48.55
N PRO A 947 66.38 75.70 -49.79
CA PRO A 947 67.56 76.50 -50.10
C PRO A 947 67.28 77.99 -49.81
N ALA A 948 68.16 78.63 -49.05
CA ALA A 948 68.04 80.04 -48.68
C ALA A 948 67.94 80.96 -49.91
N GLU A 949 66.84 81.70 -50.03
CA GLU A 949 66.70 82.77 -51.02
C GLU A 949 67.68 83.91 -50.71
N ILE A 950 68.63 84.15 -51.62
CA ILE A 950 69.59 85.26 -51.50
C ILE A 950 68.83 86.57 -51.73
N ALA A 951 68.87 87.47 -50.75
CA ALA A 951 68.16 88.75 -50.81
C ALA A 951 68.63 89.60 -52.00
N LEU A 952 67.67 90.01 -52.85
CA LEU A 952 67.90 90.68 -54.14
C LEU A 952 68.75 91.97 -54.05
N TRP A 953 68.81 92.61 -52.88
CA TRP A 953 69.64 93.79 -52.64
C TRP A 953 71.14 93.47 -52.65
N LEU A 954 71.56 92.27 -52.22
CA LEU A 954 72.98 91.85 -52.27
C LEU A 954 73.43 91.66 -53.74
N VAL A 955 72.53 91.22 -54.61
CA VAL A 955 72.78 91.15 -56.06
C VAL A 955 72.86 92.55 -56.66
N LEU A 956 71.96 93.47 -56.29
CA LEU A 956 71.99 94.86 -56.77
C LEU A 956 73.25 95.62 -56.32
N VAL A 957 73.70 95.42 -55.08
CA VAL A 957 74.95 96.02 -54.56
C VAL A 957 76.17 95.45 -55.28
N ALA A 958 76.20 94.13 -55.55
CA ALA A 958 77.28 93.52 -56.32
C ALA A 958 77.32 94.02 -57.78
N VAL A 959 76.16 94.20 -58.43
CA VAL A 959 76.08 94.76 -59.79
C VAL A 959 76.50 96.23 -59.81
N ALA A 960 76.07 97.04 -58.84
CA ALA A 960 76.46 98.45 -58.73
C ALA A 960 77.97 98.59 -58.48
N ALA A 961 78.54 97.78 -57.58
CA ALA A 961 79.99 97.75 -57.34
C ALA A 961 80.76 97.27 -58.58
N GLY A 962 80.23 96.29 -59.31
CA GLY A 962 80.79 95.82 -60.58
C GLY A 962 80.77 96.88 -61.69
N LEU A 963 79.68 97.63 -61.83
CA LEU A 963 79.57 98.74 -62.78
C LEU A 963 80.47 99.93 -62.41
N LEU A 964 80.64 100.20 -61.11
CA LEU A 964 81.53 101.24 -60.61
C LEU A 964 83.00 100.85 -60.86
N LEU A 965 83.37 99.58 -60.61
CA LEU A 965 84.70 99.04 -60.97
C LEU A 965 84.93 99.06 -62.48
N LEU A 966 83.94 98.69 -63.30
CA LEU A 966 84.00 98.75 -64.76
C LEU A 966 84.18 100.21 -65.24
N GLY A 967 83.45 101.17 -64.64
CA GLY A 967 83.60 102.59 -64.93
C GLY A 967 85.00 103.12 -64.59
N ILE A 968 85.58 102.68 -63.46
CA ILE A 968 86.96 103.00 -63.08
C ILE A 968 87.96 102.38 -64.06
N ILE A 969 87.76 101.14 -64.50
CA ILE A 969 88.62 100.47 -65.49
C ILE A 969 88.53 101.17 -66.86
N ILE A 970 87.33 101.57 -67.30
CA ILE A 970 87.14 102.35 -68.54
C ILE A 970 87.85 103.72 -68.44
N LEU A 971 87.79 104.39 -67.28
CA LEU A 971 88.52 105.64 -67.03
C LEU A 971 90.03 105.46 -67.01
N LEU A 972 90.55 104.35 -66.46
CA LEU A 972 91.98 104.02 -66.44
C LEU A 972 92.52 103.57 -67.80
N LEU A 973 91.68 103.00 -68.67
CA LEU A 973 92.05 102.60 -70.03
C LEU A 973 91.77 103.69 -71.09
N TRP A 974 91.19 104.83 -70.70
CA TRP A 974 90.94 105.98 -71.57
C TRP A 974 91.94 107.12 -71.33
N LYS A 975 93.25 106.79 -71.31
CA LYS A 975 94.32 107.59 -71.93
C LYS A 975 95.63 106.84 -72.01
#